data_AF-A0A444RWK0-F1
#
_entry.id   AF-A0A444RWK0-F1
#
_cell.length_a   1.000
_cell.length_b   1.000
_cell.length_c   1.000
_cell.angle_alpha   90.00
_cell.angle_beta   90.00
_cell.angle_gamma   90.00
#
_symmetry.space_group_name_H-M   'P 1'
#
loop_
_entity.id
_entity.type
_entity.pdbx_description
1 polymer ?
#
loop_
_entity_poly.entity_id
_entity_poly.type
_entity_poly.pdbx_seq_one_letter_code
_entity_poly.pdbx_strand_id
1 'polypeptide(L)'
;MEAPSNARPIAILAGYMVLAATLTVSCVRTIRKGVAQRTTAGTGRQLLGFTVFSLLAVLSLATTWYHMFRFFEWSYAAWKARRLLRPGNSAKLYVGLWLRETSLFKQAWASTFETPARAWWSLQIFGFCANWSVMLAVQAKKRKIPHMWAFMLLGQVVAISFASNLFFLAVLAHDVVAPAALPEEAVKPKERLSDSDDSNDDDDDNDSSESAKKAQPQQVLTPAMAPFWYQIVLGLTVGCAVSVPDKFGTPTFLPIVLAPHLLAFTPLLINRILRREVPAPLLNQPSWYLRVANLAALLAVGTSKVQAEGGGWELILSTLHEHPAVSSVGWDVICCWTQPHLNHPKLASGQTLPAFTFIMALSALADMDSGRSLVTRDFLTGFLGGIIFAVLLALVLGVTALRMTDHYGLGHWKLNLRTPLSSMWMNVGYWRDDDDNQIEHFDEAALALLKQLLSAAGLLAPKSPTAARPGALAILDLGFGCGDQTWHLARLTASGPWSDFRYVGLTLNEAQVQTASRKICRAVASATNASASASSSADLDIRADAFKLFRADAARPATWPAPVADAVRALADERFTDRWLVALDCLYHFSPSRRPVFAYAARELGARVAAFDLLLSEGASWRERLVLRAVGVFMGCPVGTFLVEDAYRDQLVECGYDRDGIEIRDITEHVFSGLVRFLDAQERALGEYGVSLGGFKLAGRLFDWFARSGVVRAVVVIARTVDKSAS
;
A
#
# COMPACT_ATOMS: atom_id res chain seq x y z
N MET A 1 3.74 36.09 0.80
CA MET A 1 3.67 34.70 0.30
C MET A 1 2.20 34.32 0.21
N GLU A 2 1.62 34.30 -0.99
CA GLU A 2 0.19 34.01 -1.19
C GLU A 2 -0.12 32.57 -0.78
N ALA A 3 -1.20 32.37 -0.01
CA ALA A 3 -1.61 31.04 0.40
C ALA A 3 -1.98 30.21 -0.85
N PRO A 4 -1.42 28.99 -1.02
CA PRO A 4 -1.71 28.19 -2.21
C PRO A 4 -3.22 27.93 -2.33
N SER A 5 -3.75 28.14 -3.54
CA SER A 5 -5.19 28.08 -3.81
C SER A 5 -5.78 26.69 -3.51
N ASN A 6 -6.97 26.68 -2.91
CA ASN A 6 -7.76 25.48 -2.67
C ASN A 6 -8.62 25.07 -3.89
N ALA A 7 -8.55 25.82 -5.00
CA ALA A 7 -9.39 25.58 -6.18
C ALA A 7 -9.11 24.20 -6.80
N ARG A 8 -7.83 23.81 -6.94
CA ARG A 8 -7.44 22.53 -7.56
C ARG A 8 -8.02 21.29 -6.84
N PRO A 9 -7.84 21.09 -5.53
CA PRO A 9 -8.38 19.91 -4.85
C PRO A 9 -9.92 19.88 -4.83
N ILE A 10 -10.58 21.04 -4.73
CA ILE A 10 -12.05 21.14 -4.82
C ILE A 10 -12.52 20.78 -6.23
N ALA A 11 -11.83 21.27 -7.27
CA ALA A 11 -12.15 20.95 -8.66
C ALA A 11 -11.95 19.45 -8.97
N ILE A 12 -10.96 18.80 -8.37
CA ILE A 12 -10.76 17.35 -8.50
C ILE A 12 -11.96 16.58 -7.91
N LEU A 13 -12.39 16.92 -6.69
CA LEU A 13 -13.55 16.28 -6.07
C LEU A 13 -14.84 16.57 -6.84
N ALA A 14 -15.07 17.81 -7.24
CA ALA A 14 -16.25 18.18 -8.04
C ALA A 14 -16.24 17.46 -9.40
N GLY A 15 -15.09 17.42 -10.07
CA GLY A 15 -14.91 16.68 -11.31
C GLY A 15 -15.17 15.18 -11.15
N TYR A 16 -14.76 14.59 -10.03
CA TYR A 16 -15.06 13.20 -9.68
C TYR A 16 -16.58 12.96 -9.54
N MET A 17 -17.29 13.85 -8.84
CA MET A 17 -18.75 13.75 -8.68
C MET A 17 -19.49 13.89 -10.02
N VAL A 18 -19.04 14.83 -10.87
CA VAL A 18 -19.58 15.01 -12.23
C VAL A 18 -19.31 13.78 -13.09
N LEU A 19 -18.10 13.19 -13.00
CA LEU A 19 -17.77 11.94 -13.69
C LEU A 19 -18.69 10.79 -13.25
N ALA A 20 -18.90 10.60 -11.96
CA ALA A 20 -19.81 9.58 -11.42
C ALA A 20 -21.25 9.75 -11.95
N ALA A 21 -21.78 10.97 -11.93
CA ALA A 21 -23.12 11.28 -12.41
C ALA A 21 -23.25 11.06 -13.93
N THR A 22 -22.28 11.54 -14.71
CA THR A 22 -22.29 11.40 -16.18
C THR A 22 -22.17 9.93 -16.62
N LEU A 23 -21.34 9.13 -15.96
CA LEU A 23 -21.25 7.69 -16.20
C LEU A 23 -22.56 6.97 -15.86
N THR A 24 -23.17 7.30 -14.72
CA THR A 24 -24.47 6.73 -14.32
C THR A 24 -25.54 7.03 -15.38
N VAL A 25 -25.63 8.29 -15.82
CA VAL A 25 -26.55 8.70 -16.89
C VAL A 25 -26.25 7.96 -18.20
N SER A 26 -24.98 7.76 -18.56
CA SER A 26 -24.57 7.00 -19.75
C SER A 26 -25.01 5.54 -19.69
N CYS A 27 -24.81 4.87 -18.55
CA CYS A 27 -25.26 3.50 -18.31
C CYS A 27 -26.78 3.39 -18.40
N VAL A 28 -27.53 4.30 -17.75
CA VAL A 28 -29.00 4.34 -17.81
C VAL A 28 -29.51 4.59 -19.23
N ARG A 29 -28.88 5.49 -20.00
CA ARG A 29 -29.21 5.70 -21.42
C ARG A 29 -29.00 4.45 -22.26
N THR A 30 -27.93 3.69 -21.98
CA THR A 30 -27.65 2.42 -22.67
C THR A 30 -28.72 1.36 -22.38
N ILE A 31 -29.19 1.28 -21.13
CA ILE A 31 -30.31 0.41 -20.72
C ILE A 31 -31.59 0.84 -21.44
N ARG A 32 -31.95 2.13 -21.39
CA ARG A 32 -33.16 2.67 -22.03
C ARG A 32 -33.19 2.44 -23.53
N LYS A 33 -32.06 2.62 -24.22
CA LYS A 33 -31.94 2.31 -25.65
C LYS A 33 -32.22 0.84 -25.95
N GLY A 34 -31.70 -0.08 -25.12
CA GLY A 34 -31.99 -1.51 -25.26
C GLY A 34 -33.47 -1.82 -25.10
N VAL A 35 -34.11 -1.25 -24.07
CA VAL A 35 -35.55 -1.40 -23.85
C VAL A 35 -36.36 -0.87 -25.03
N ALA A 36 -36.01 0.31 -25.57
CA ALA A 36 -36.71 0.91 -26.71
C ALA A 36 -36.54 0.12 -28.01
N GLN A 37 -35.45 -0.64 -28.15
CA GLN A 37 -35.16 -1.47 -29.33
C GLN A 37 -35.81 -2.88 -29.23
N ARG A 38 -36.51 -3.18 -28.14
CA ARG A 38 -37.21 -4.46 -27.99
C ARG A 38 -38.49 -4.48 -28.82
N THR A 39 -38.66 -5.55 -29.58
CA THR A 39 -39.83 -5.81 -30.43
C THR A 39 -40.86 -6.74 -29.77
N THR A 40 -40.56 -7.33 -28.62
CA THR A 40 -41.43 -8.29 -27.92
C THR A 40 -41.78 -7.87 -26.49
N ALA A 41 -43.00 -8.19 -26.04
CA ALA A 41 -43.43 -7.96 -24.67
C ALA A 41 -42.60 -8.81 -23.70
N GLY A 42 -42.10 -8.21 -22.62
CA GLY A 42 -41.25 -8.88 -21.65
C GLY A 42 -41.98 -9.98 -20.89
N THR A 43 -41.31 -11.11 -20.64
CA THR A 43 -41.85 -12.18 -19.77
C THR A 43 -41.93 -11.70 -18.32
N GLY A 44 -42.83 -12.26 -17.50
CA GLY A 44 -42.96 -11.93 -16.07
C GLY A 44 -41.64 -12.06 -15.29
N ARG A 45 -40.79 -13.03 -15.68
CA ARG A 45 -39.43 -13.21 -15.14
C ARG A 45 -38.49 -12.05 -15.45
N GLN A 46 -38.61 -11.45 -16.64
CA GLN A 46 -37.80 -10.28 -17.01
C GLN A 46 -38.25 -9.03 -16.25
N LEU A 47 -39.57 -8.80 -16.12
CA LEU A 47 -40.12 -7.71 -15.31
C LEU A 47 -39.68 -7.81 -13.83
N LEU A 48 -39.70 -9.03 -13.28
CA LEU A 48 -39.14 -9.30 -11.96
C LEU A 48 -37.64 -8.97 -11.90
N GLY A 49 -36.85 -9.42 -12.89
CA GLY A 49 -35.41 -9.11 -12.98
C GLY A 49 -35.13 -7.60 -13.05
N PHE A 50 -35.89 -6.85 -13.85
CA PHE A 50 -35.79 -5.38 -13.91
C PHE A 50 -36.07 -4.74 -12.54
N THR A 51 -37.10 -5.21 -11.85
CA THR A 51 -37.46 -4.71 -10.52
C THR A 51 -36.37 -5.01 -9.50
N VAL A 52 -35.93 -6.26 -9.43
CA VAL A 52 -34.90 -6.72 -8.48
C VAL A 52 -33.58 -5.99 -8.70
N PHE A 53 -33.03 -5.97 -9.91
CA PHE A 53 -31.74 -5.30 -10.16
C PHE A 53 -31.83 -3.78 -10.01
N SER A 54 -33.00 -3.16 -10.21
CA SER A 54 -33.18 -1.74 -9.91
C SER A 54 -33.18 -1.47 -8.41
N LEU A 55 -33.90 -2.28 -7.63
CA LEU A 55 -33.90 -2.17 -6.17
C LEU A 55 -32.51 -2.43 -5.58
N LEU A 56 -31.83 -3.47 -6.05
CA LEU A 56 -30.46 -3.78 -5.65
C LEU A 56 -29.49 -2.66 -6.05
N ALA A 57 -29.64 -2.05 -7.22
CA ALA A 57 -28.81 -0.90 -7.60
C ALA A 57 -29.01 0.27 -6.63
N VAL A 58 -30.25 0.63 -6.30
CA VAL A 58 -30.55 1.71 -5.34
C VAL A 58 -29.99 1.39 -3.97
N LEU A 59 -30.20 0.16 -3.48
CA LEU A 59 -29.70 -0.28 -2.18
C LEU A 59 -28.17 -0.26 -2.14
N SER A 60 -27.50 -0.82 -3.14
CA SER A 60 -26.04 -0.81 -3.28
C SER A 60 -25.48 0.61 -3.28
N LEU A 61 -26.09 1.53 -4.03
CA LEU A 61 -25.64 2.92 -4.06
C LEU A 61 -25.82 3.59 -2.69
N ALA A 62 -26.98 3.42 -2.06
CA ALA A 62 -27.30 4.02 -0.78
C ALA A 62 -26.35 3.54 0.33
N THR A 63 -26.12 2.22 0.44
CA THR A 63 -25.27 1.64 1.49
C THR A 63 -23.80 2.02 1.31
N THR A 64 -23.26 1.87 0.10
CA THR A 64 -21.84 2.17 -0.17
C THR A 64 -21.54 3.67 0.01
N TRP A 65 -22.40 4.55 -0.47
CA TRP A 65 -22.18 6.00 -0.33
C TRP A 65 -22.45 6.52 1.08
N TYR A 66 -23.38 5.92 1.83
CA TYR A 66 -23.52 6.21 3.25
C TYR A 66 -22.18 5.99 3.99
N HIS A 67 -21.54 4.84 3.77
CA HIS A 67 -20.24 4.55 4.38
C HIS A 67 -19.10 5.40 3.82
N MET A 68 -19.14 5.75 2.52
CA MET A 68 -18.17 6.68 1.92
C MET A 68 -18.25 8.08 2.56
N PHE A 69 -19.45 8.61 2.79
CA PHE A 69 -19.62 9.90 3.49
C PHE A 69 -19.17 9.83 4.94
N ARG A 70 -19.46 8.72 5.64
CA ARG A 70 -18.92 8.46 7.00
C ARG A 70 -17.39 8.39 6.99
N PHE A 71 -16.78 7.86 5.94
CA PHE A 71 -15.33 7.87 5.77
C PHE A 71 -14.79 9.29 5.54
N PHE A 72 -15.46 10.11 4.74
CA PHE A 72 -15.09 11.52 4.56
C PHE A 72 -15.17 12.30 5.86
N GLU A 73 -16.22 12.09 6.65
CA GLU A 73 -16.38 12.67 7.98
C GLU A 73 -15.24 12.24 8.92
N TRP A 74 -14.96 10.95 9.00
CA TRP A 74 -13.86 10.40 9.81
C TRP A 74 -12.50 10.97 9.37
N SER A 75 -12.22 10.99 8.08
CA SER A 75 -10.98 11.51 7.51
C SER A 75 -10.81 13.00 7.81
N TYR A 76 -11.88 13.79 7.64
CA TYR A 76 -11.90 15.20 7.97
C TYR A 76 -11.68 15.45 9.46
N ALA A 77 -12.34 14.69 10.33
CA ALA A 77 -12.19 14.79 11.79
C ALA A 77 -10.74 14.45 12.21
N ALA A 78 -10.17 13.36 11.68
CA ALA A 78 -8.80 12.96 11.94
C ALA A 78 -7.76 13.98 11.42
N TRP A 79 -8.01 14.60 10.27
CA TRP A 79 -7.18 15.70 9.76
C TRP A 79 -7.32 16.96 10.63
N LYS A 80 -8.54 17.34 11.00
CA LYS A 80 -8.84 18.51 11.83
C LYS A 80 -8.21 18.38 13.23
N ALA A 81 -8.30 17.19 13.85
CA ALA A 81 -7.69 16.90 15.14
C ALA A 81 -6.16 17.06 15.11
N ARG A 82 -5.50 16.61 14.04
CA ARG A 82 -4.05 16.80 13.84
C ARG A 82 -3.64 18.28 13.71
N ARG A 83 -4.53 19.16 13.26
CA ARG A 83 -4.26 20.61 13.14
C ARG A 83 -4.62 21.44 14.38
N LEU A 84 -5.57 21.01 15.21
CA LEU A 84 -6.13 21.82 16.31
C LEU A 84 -5.35 21.80 17.63
N LEU A 85 -4.02 21.71 17.59
CA LEU A 85 -3.14 22.13 18.70
C LEU A 85 -3.10 23.67 18.91
N ARG A 86 -4.07 24.43 18.38
CA ARG A 86 -4.25 25.87 18.64
C ARG A 86 -5.74 26.18 18.85
N PRO A 87 -6.14 26.78 19.98
CA PRO A 87 -7.51 27.20 20.22
C PRO A 87 -7.80 28.49 19.45
N GLY A 88 -8.76 28.43 18.53
CA GLY A 88 -9.25 29.61 17.80
C GLY A 88 -9.98 29.24 16.50
N ASN A 89 -11.30 29.35 16.53
CA ASN A 89 -12.26 29.21 15.43
C ASN A 89 -12.78 27.80 15.10
N SER A 90 -13.75 27.35 15.91
CA SER A 90 -14.45 26.06 15.78
C SER A 90 -15.52 25.99 14.67
N ALA A 91 -15.86 27.10 14.00
CA ALA A 91 -17.05 27.17 13.13
C ALA A 91 -16.82 27.08 11.60
N LYS A 92 -15.58 27.18 11.10
CA LYS A 92 -15.31 27.19 9.64
C LYS A 92 -14.94 25.79 9.12
N LEU A 93 -15.61 25.34 8.06
CA LEU A 93 -15.27 24.12 7.31
C LEU A 93 -14.10 24.38 6.37
N TYR A 94 -13.03 23.58 6.48
CA TYR A 94 -11.78 23.74 5.72
C TYR A 94 -11.62 22.64 4.66
N VAL A 95 -12.68 22.38 3.88
CA VAL A 95 -12.74 21.27 2.91
C VAL A 95 -11.59 21.31 1.91
N GLY A 96 -11.31 22.48 1.33
CA GLY A 96 -10.23 22.61 0.35
C GLY A 96 -8.83 22.34 0.91
N LEU A 97 -8.59 22.68 2.18
CA LEU A 97 -7.32 22.43 2.84
C LEU A 97 -7.17 20.95 3.24
N TRP A 98 -8.25 20.34 3.75
CA TRP A 98 -8.31 18.91 4.04
C TRP A 98 -8.01 18.06 2.81
N LEU A 99 -8.66 18.34 1.68
CA LEU A 99 -8.46 17.62 0.42
C LEU A 99 -7.06 17.83 -0.17
N ARG A 100 -6.40 18.95 0.14
CA ARG A 100 -5.03 19.22 -0.31
C ARG A 100 -4.00 18.42 0.48
N GLU A 101 -4.22 18.27 1.78
CA GLU A 101 -3.26 17.64 2.69
C GLU A 101 -3.54 16.14 2.91
N THR A 102 -4.69 15.65 2.44
CA THR A 102 -5.14 14.26 2.65
C THR A 102 -5.35 13.57 1.32
N SER A 103 -4.55 12.52 1.06
CA SER A 103 -4.80 11.62 -0.07
C SER A 103 -5.88 10.61 0.31
N LEU A 104 -7.14 10.95 0.03
CA LEU A 104 -8.31 10.14 0.42
C LEU A 104 -8.25 8.72 -0.13
N PHE A 105 -7.86 8.55 -1.39
CA PHE A 105 -7.72 7.23 -2.02
C PHE A 105 -6.67 6.36 -1.29
N LYS A 106 -5.48 6.93 -1.03
CA LYS A 106 -4.43 6.23 -0.29
C LYS A 106 -4.88 5.90 1.13
N GLN A 107 -5.57 6.82 1.79
CA GLN A 107 -6.05 6.64 3.15
C GLN A 107 -7.13 5.55 3.24
N ALA A 108 -8.10 5.54 2.32
CA ALA A 108 -9.16 4.54 2.28
C ALA A 108 -8.59 3.13 2.09
N TRP A 109 -7.74 2.94 1.07
CA TRP A 109 -7.11 1.64 0.81
C TRP A 109 -6.13 1.22 1.90
N ALA A 110 -5.43 2.17 2.53
CA ALA A 110 -4.60 1.84 3.67
C ALA A 110 -5.44 1.28 4.83
N SER A 111 -6.58 1.91 5.14
CA SER A 111 -7.49 1.43 6.20
C SER A 111 -8.05 0.04 5.91
N THR A 112 -8.31 -0.32 4.64
CA THR A 112 -8.88 -1.62 4.28
C THR A 112 -7.86 -2.76 4.20
N PHE A 113 -6.57 -2.46 4.22
CA PHE A 113 -5.48 -3.45 4.21
C PHE A 113 -4.62 -3.43 5.47
N GLU A 114 -5.00 -2.63 6.48
CA GLU A 114 -4.24 -2.46 7.73
C GLU A 114 -4.07 -3.75 8.53
N THR A 115 -5.07 -4.63 8.49
CA THR A 115 -5.03 -5.96 9.12
C THR A 115 -5.51 -7.02 8.14
N PRO A 116 -5.10 -8.29 8.29
CA PRO A 116 -5.60 -9.38 7.45
C PRO A 116 -7.12 -9.54 7.45
N ALA A 117 -7.77 -9.32 8.60
CA ALA A 117 -9.23 -9.40 8.70
C ALA A 117 -9.93 -8.30 7.89
N ARG A 118 -9.38 -7.07 7.87
CA ARG A 118 -9.86 -6.00 6.98
C ARG A 118 -9.55 -6.28 5.52
N ALA A 119 -8.35 -6.79 5.25
CA ALA A 119 -7.90 -7.15 3.90
C ALA A 119 -8.78 -8.25 3.28
N TRP A 120 -9.33 -9.14 4.09
CA TRP A 120 -10.22 -10.23 3.65
C TRP A 120 -11.37 -9.71 2.78
N TRP A 121 -12.07 -8.64 3.20
CA TRP A 121 -13.15 -8.02 2.44
C TRP A 121 -12.67 -7.44 1.11
N SER A 122 -11.51 -6.78 1.12
CA SER A 122 -10.92 -6.21 -0.09
C SER A 122 -10.50 -7.27 -1.11
N LEU A 123 -10.05 -8.45 -0.65
CA LEU A 123 -9.74 -9.56 -1.54
C LEU A 123 -11.01 -10.09 -2.24
N GLN A 124 -12.14 -10.15 -1.53
CA GLN A 124 -13.41 -10.59 -2.12
C GLN A 124 -13.89 -9.66 -3.24
N ILE A 125 -13.78 -8.34 -3.04
CA ILE A 125 -14.22 -7.38 -4.06
C ILE A 125 -13.32 -7.45 -5.31
N PHE A 126 -12.01 -7.65 -5.15
CA PHE A 126 -11.09 -7.85 -6.28
C PHE A 126 -11.41 -9.13 -7.05
N GLY A 127 -11.70 -10.22 -6.34
CA GLY A 127 -12.12 -11.48 -6.96
C GLY A 127 -13.41 -11.34 -7.77
N PHE A 128 -14.42 -10.70 -7.19
CA PHE A 128 -15.68 -10.43 -7.88
C PHE A 128 -15.46 -9.55 -9.11
N CYS A 129 -14.72 -8.44 -8.97
CA CYS A 129 -14.44 -7.52 -10.08
C CYS A 129 -13.68 -8.21 -11.22
N ALA A 130 -12.71 -9.05 -10.91
CA ALA A 130 -11.95 -9.79 -11.92
C ALA A 130 -12.86 -10.72 -12.74
N ASN A 131 -13.73 -11.49 -12.07
CA ASN A 131 -14.71 -12.35 -12.73
C ASN A 131 -15.75 -11.55 -13.52
N TRP A 132 -16.24 -10.46 -12.94
CA TRP A 132 -17.22 -9.58 -13.56
C TRP A 132 -16.65 -8.90 -14.82
N SER A 133 -15.38 -8.49 -14.82
CA SER A 133 -14.73 -7.86 -15.97
C SER A 133 -14.73 -8.75 -17.22
N VAL A 134 -14.47 -10.04 -17.06
CA VAL A 134 -14.51 -11.02 -18.13
C VAL A 134 -15.96 -11.26 -18.60
N MET A 135 -16.89 -11.41 -17.66
CA MET A 135 -18.31 -11.57 -18.00
C MET A 135 -18.83 -10.37 -18.80
N LEU A 136 -18.48 -9.16 -18.38
CA LEU A 136 -18.86 -7.91 -19.01
C LEU A 136 -18.31 -7.84 -20.44
N ALA A 137 -17.06 -8.23 -20.66
CA ALA A 137 -16.44 -8.29 -21.99
C ALA A 137 -17.14 -9.31 -22.92
N VAL A 138 -17.49 -10.49 -22.41
CA VAL A 138 -18.18 -11.52 -23.21
C VAL A 138 -19.62 -11.10 -23.53
N GLN A 139 -20.38 -10.61 -22.55
CA GLN A 139 -21.76 -10.19 -22.77
C GLN A 139 -21.86 -8.96 -23.69
N ALA A 140 -20.90 -8.03 -23.61
CA ALA A 140 -20.81 -6.91 -24.52
C ALA A 140 -20.73 -7.36 -25.98
N LYS A 141 -19.93 -8.39 -26.28
CA LYS A 141 -19.83 -8.94 -27.63
C LYS A 141 -21.08 -9.73 -28.02
N LYS A 142 -21.55 -10.63 -27.15
CA LYS A 142 -22.69 -11.52 -27.42
C LYS A 142 -23.97 -10.74 -27.72
N ARG A 143 -24.22 -9.67 -26.97
CA ARG A 143 -25.47 -8.89 -27.01
C ARG A 143 -25.32 -7.55 -27.72
N LYS A 144 -24.15 -7.28 -28.31
CA LYS A 144 -23.81 -6.02 -29.02
C LYS A 144 -24.11 -4.76 -28.18
N ILE A 145 -23.96 -4.84 -26.86
CA ILE A 145 -24.26 -3.73 -25.95
C ILE A 145 -23.15 -2.66 -26.12
N PRO A 146 -23.50 -1.41 -26.44
CA PRO A 146 -22.53 -0.37 -26.71
C PRO A 146 -21.95 0.22 -25.41
N HIS A 147 -20.76 0.82 -25.48
CA HIS A 147 -20.12 1.58 -24.38
C HIS A 147 -19.94 0.81 -23.05
N MET A 148 -19.73 -0.52 -23.09
CA MET A 148 -19.64 -1.32 -21.87
C MET A 148 -18.48 -0.93 -20.92
N TRP A 149 -17.44 -0.26 -21.44
CA TRP A 149 -16.38 0.33 -20.63
C TRP A 149 -16.90 1.32 -19.57
N ALA A 150 -18.03 1.98 -19.83
CA ALA A 150 -18.65 2.92 -18.90
C ALA A 150 -19.18 2.22 -17.64
N PHE A 151 -19.67 0.98 -17.75
CA PHE A 151 -20.10 0.19 -16.60
C PHE A 151 -18.90 -0.22 -15.73
N MET A 152 -17.80 -0.67 -16.36
CA MET A 152 -16.58 -0.99 -15.62
C MET A 152 -16.02 0.24 -14.91
N LEU A 153 -15.92 1.38 -15.62
CA LEU A 153 -15.44 2.63 -15.02
C LEU A 153 -16.36 3.14 -13.91
N LEU A 154 -17.68 3.02 -14.07
CA LEU A 154 -18.64 3.34 -13.02
C LEU A 154 -18.40 2.48 -11.76
N GLY A 155 -18.07 1.20 -11.93
CA GLY A 155 -17.69 0.32 -10.83
C GLY A 155 -16.45 0.79 -10.07
N GLN A 156 -15.44 1.32 -10.79
CA GLN A 156 -14.22 1.86 -10.17
C GLN A 156 -14.43 3.22 -9.46
N VAL A 157 -15.42 4.01 -9.90
CA VAL A 157 -15.67 5.38 -9.42
C VAL A 157 -16.78 5.44 -8.36
N VAL A 158 -17.72 4.50 -8.34
CA VAL A 158 -18.91 4.58 -7.46
C VAL A 158 -18.93 3.39 -6.52
N ALA A 159 -19.28 2.21 -7.04
CA ALA A 159 -19.30 0.94 -6.33
C ALA A 159 -19.47 -0.18 -7.36
N ILE A 160 -18.83 -1.32 -7.15
CA ILE A 160 -18.87 -2.43 -8.10
C ILE A 160 -20.27 -3.05 -8.13
N SER A 161 -20.92 -3.22 -6.98
CA SER A 161 -22.28 -3.76 -6.89
C SER A 161 -23.33 -2.89 -7.57
N PHE A 162 -23.22 -1.57 -7.47
CA PHE A 162 -24.12 -0.65 -8.17
C PHE A 162 -23.96 -0.79 -9.68
N ALA A 163 -22.72 -0.76 -10.16
CA ALA A 163 -22.43 -0.85 -11.58
C ALA A 163 -22.77 -2.24 -12.16
N SER A 164 -22.57 -3.33 -11.41
CA SER A 164 -22.93 -4.68 -11.82
C SER A 164 -24.44 -4.86 -11.93
N ASN A 165 -25.23 -4.29 -11.02
CA ASN A 165 -26.69 -4.28 -11.11
C ASN A 165 -27.18 -3.52 -12.36
N LEU A 166 -26.63 -2.34 -12.65
CA LEU A 166 -26.93 -1.62 -13.89
C LEU A 166 -26.52 -2.41 -15.14
N PHE A 167 -25.39 -3.11 -15.07
CA PHE A 167 -24.96 -4.00 -16.14
C PHE A 167 -25.95 -5.15 -16.37
N PHE A 168 -26.47 -5.78 -15.31
CA PHE A 168 -27.49 -6.83 -15.46
C PHE A 168 -28.80 -6.28 -16.03
N LEU A 169 -29.20 -5.06 -15.68
CA LEU A 169 -30.31 -4.37 -16.33
C LEU A 169 -30.05 -4.15 -17.83
N ALA A 170 -28.82 -3.81 -18.21
CA ALA A 170 -28.45 -3.66 -19.62
C ALA A 170 -28.47 -5.02 -20.35
N VAL A 171 -28.01 -6.09 -19.71
CA VAL A 171 -28.09 -7.46 -20.24
C VAL A 171 -29.53 -7.88 -20.47
N LEU A 172 -30.44 -7.60 -19.52
CA LEU A 172 -31.87 -7.85 -19.67
C LEU A 172 -32.47 -6.99 -20.79
N ALA A 173 -32.12 -5.71 -20.88
CA ALA A 173 -32.66 -4.80 -21.89
C ALA A 173 -32.27 -5.19 -23.33
N HIS A 174 -31.08 -5.75 -23.53
CA HIS A 174 -30.55 -6.15 -24.83
C HIS A 174 -30.65 -7.67 -25.10
N ASP A 175 -31.52 -8.37 -24.37
CA ASP A 175 -31.77 -9.80 -24.62
C ASP A 175 -32.67 -9.97 -25.86
N VAL A 176 -32.11 -10.52 -26.95
CA VAL A 176 -32.82 -10.89 -28.17
C VAL A 176 -33.28 -12.35 -28.02
N VAL A 177 -34.58 -12.56 -27.87
CA VAL A 177 -35.16 -13.91 -27.99
C VAL A 177 -35.03 -14.31 -29.46
N ALA A 178 -34.32 -15.41 -29.74
CA ALA A 178 -34.24 -15.96 -31.09
C ALA A 178 -35.67 -16.23 -31.60
N PRO A 179 -36.00 -15.89 -32.86
CA PRO A 179 -37.32 -16.21 -33.41
C PRO A 179 -37.52 -17.73 -33.30
N ALA A 180 -38.69 -18.12 -32.78
CA ALA A 180 -39.09 -19.50 -32.67
C ALA A 180 -38.89 -20.20 -34.01
N ALA A 181 -38.15 -21.30 -34.02
CA ALA A 181 -38.08 -22.17 -35.18
C ALA A 181 -39.53 -22.49 -35.60
N LEU A 182 -39.87 -22.16 -36.84
CA LEU A 182 -41.13 -22.58 -37.45
C LEU A 182 -41.22 -24.11 -37.37
N PRO A 183 -42.43 -24.67 -37.21
CA PRO A 183 -42.61 -26.11 -37.16
C PRO A 183 -42.06 -26.73 -38.45
N GLU A 184 -41.18 -27.70 -38.28
CA GLU A 184 -40.61 -28.52 -39.34
C GLU A 184 -41.75 -29.32 -39.99
N GLU A 185 -42.29 -28.81 -41.11
CA GLU A 185 -43.20 -29.57 -41.95
C GLU A 185 -42.42 -30.71 -42.63
N ALA A 186 -42.77 -31.92 -42.22
CA ALA A 186 -42.63 -33.21 -42.87
C ALA A 186 -41.94 -33.24 -44.26
N VAL A 187 -40.68 -33.69 -44.28
CA VAL A 187 -40.11 -34.36 -45.45
C VAL A 187 -39.74 -35.78 -45.06
N LYS A 188 -40.50 -36.74 -45.59
CA LYS A 188 -40.31 -38.19 -45.42
C LYS A 188 -38.93 -38.63 -45.97
N PRO A 189 -38.28 -39.64 -45.36
CA PRO A 189 -37.06 -40.23 -45.91
C PRO A 189 -37.41 -41.09 -47.13
N LYS A 190 -36.76 -40.82 -48.27
CA LYS A 190 -36.80 -41.72 -49.43
C LYS A 190 -35.57 -42.63 -49.38
N GLU A 191 -35.85 -43.92 -49.42
CA GLU A 191 -34.90 -45.03 -49.35
C GLU A 191 -33.80 -44.93 -50.41
N ARG A 192 -32.62 -45.38 -49.99
CA ARG A 192 -31.42 -45.57 -50.79
C ARG A 192 -31.55 -46.94 -51.48
N LEU A 193 -31.68 -46.97 -52.81
CA LEU A 193 -31.46 -48.17 -53.62
C LEU A 193 -30.17 -48.01 -54.43
N SER A 194 -29.23 -48.91 -54.13
CA SER A 194 -28.21 -49.59 -54.95
C SER A 194 -27.74 -48.99 -56.28
N ASP A 195 -26.41 -48.80 -56.35
CA ASP A 195 -25.45 -49.31 -57.33
C ASP A 195 -25.96 -49.78 -58.70
N SER A 196 -25.41 -49.19 -59.78
CA SER A 196 -24.58 -49.89 -60.79
C SER A 196 -24.19 -48.95 -61.93
N ASP A 197 -22.87 -48.99 -62.21
CA ASP A 197 -22.19 -49.05 -63.50
C ASP A 197 -22.57 -48.12 -64.68
N ASP A 198 -21.50 -47.45 -65.16
CA ASP A 198 -20.88 -47.64 -66.48
C ASP A 198 -20.72 -46.43 -67.41
N SER A 199 -19.46 -46.31 -67.85
CA SER A 199 -18.94 -45.89 -69.16
C SER A 199 -19.13 -44.45 -69.68
N ASN A 200 -18.00 -43.73 -69.68
CA ASN A 200 -17.23 -43.28 -70.86
C ASN A 200 -17.76 -42.26 -71.89
N ASP A 201 -16.79 -41.41 -72.24
CA ASP A 201 -16.48 -40.77 -73.53
C ASP A 201 -17.05 -39.37 -73.85
N ASP A 202 -16.10 -38.42 -73.75
CA ASP A 202 -15.58 -37.57 -74.83
C ASP A 202 -16.29 -36.27 -75.28
N ASP A 203 -15.43 -35.24 -75.24
CA ASP A 203 -15.20 -34.12 -76.17
C ASP A 203 -15.96 -32.78 -76.08
N ASP A 204 -15.08 -31.78 -75.91
CA ASP A 204 -14.98 -30.51 -76.60
C ASP A 204 -15.70 -29.22 -76.12
N ASP A 205 -14.80 -28.30 -75.74
CA ASP A 205 -14.67 -26.91 -76.17
C ASP A 205 -15.41 -25.76 -75.47
N ASN A 206 -14.53 -24.89 -74.95
CA ASN A 206 -14.48 -23.44 -75.10
C ASN A 206 -14.87 -22.55 -73.91
N ASP A 207 -13.80 -22.08 -73.25
CA ASP A 207 -13.48 -20.65 -73.06
C ASP A 207 -14.47 -19.77 -72.28
N SER A 208 -14.12 -19.47 -71.04
CA SER A 208 -13.76 -18.08 -70.69
C SER A 208 -13.28 -17.97 -69.24
N SER A 209 -12.12 -17.35 -69.14
CA SER A 209 -11.38 -16.99 -67.94
C SER A 209 -12.15 -16.06 -66.98
N GLU A 210 -12.19 -16.40 -65.69
CA GLU A 210 -12.16 -15.37 -64.63
C GLU A 210 -11.55 -15.86 -63.30
N SER A 211 -10.24 -15.61 -63.16
CA SER A 211 -9.48 -15.32 -61.93
C SER A 211 -9.69 -16.21 -60.67
N ALA A 212 -9.15 -17.42 -60.70
CA ALA A 212 -8.79 -18.13 -59.46
C ALA A 212 -7.56 -17.47 -58.80
N LYS A 213 -7.77 -16.49 -57.92
CA LYS A 213 -6.75 -16.07 -56.95
C LYS A 213 -6.50 -17.22 -55.99
N LYS A 214 -5.40 -17.93 -56.23
CA LYS A 214 -4.78 -18.96 -55.40
C LYS A 214 -4.80 -18.54 -53.93
N ALA A 215 -5.75 -19.10 -53.17
CA ALA A 215 -5.80 -18.97 -51.72
C ALA A 215 -4.56 -19.67 -51.14
N GLN A 216 -3.65 -18.86 -50.61
CA GLN A 216 -2.57 -19.31 -49.75
C GLN A 216 -3.19 -20.11 -48.59
N PRO A 217 -2.63 -21.27 -48.16
CA PRO A 217 -3.18 -22.02 -47.06
C PRO A 217 -3.08 -21.16 -45.81
N GLN A 218 -4.19 -20.53 -45.44
CA GLN A 218 -4.33 -19.80 -44.20
C GLN A 218 -4.08 -20.83 -43.11
N GLN A 219 -2.93 -20.71 -42.42
CA GLN A 219 -2.59 -21.54 -41.28
C GLN A 219 -3.76 -21.47 -40.31
N VAL A 220 -4.58 -22.52 -40.30
CA VAL A 220 -5.64 -22.72 -39.33
C VAL A 220 -4.91 -22.84 -38.01
N LEU A 221 -4.92 -21.75 -37.23
CA LEU A 221 -4.46 -21.76 -35.85
C LEU A 221 -5.20 -22.92 -35.19
N THR A 222 -4.46 -23.95 -34.79
CA THR A 222 -5.05 -25.14 -34.21
C THR A 222 -5.88 -24.74 -32.99
N PRO A 223 -7.09 -25.32 -32.77
CA PRO A 223 -7.95 -25.01 -31.63
C PRO A 223 -7.31 -25.24 -30.25
N ALA A 224 -6.10 -25.80 -30.21
CA ALA A 224 -5.35 -26.06 -28.98
C ALA A 224 -4.76 -24.80 -28.34
N MET A 225 -4.53 -23.71 -29.09
CA MET A 225 -3.99 -22.45 -28.54
C MET A 225 -5.07 -21.46 -28.07
N ALA A 226 -6.33 -21.87 -28.10
CA ALA A 226 -7.50 -21.00 -28.05
C ALA A 226 -8.07 -20.51 -26.68
N PRO A 227 -7.74 -21.05 -25.49
CA PRO A 227 -8.42 -20.62 -24.26
C PRO A 227 -7.65 -19.62 -23.36
N PHE A 228 -6.50 -19.08 -23.77
CA PHE A 228 -5.49 -18.63 -22.79
C PHE A 228 -5.70 -17.23 -22.20
N TRP A 229 -6.18 -16.22 -22.95
CA TRP A 229 -6.03 -14.82 -22.51
C TRP A 229 -6.94 -14.36 -21.37
N TYR A 230 -8.24 -14.71 -21.35
CA TYR A 230 -9.09 -14.38 -20.20
C TYR A 230 -8.63 -15.08 -18.92
N GLN A 231 -8.04 -16.27 -19.04
CA GLN A 231 -7.49 -17.02 -17.91
C GLN A 231 -6.21 -16.36 -17.39
N ILE A 232 -5.32 -15.89 -18.28
CA ILE A 232 -4.15 -15.10 -17.90
C ILE A 232 -4.57 -13.82 -17.18
N VAL A 233 -5.51 -13.06 -17.75
CA VAL A 233 -5.94 -11.78 -17.15
C VAL A 233 -6.55 -12.03 -15.77
N LEU A 234 -7.37 -13.08 -15.63
CA LEU A 234 -7.96 -13.47 -14.36
C LEU A 234 -6.89 -13.91 -13.35
N GLY A 235 -5.96 -14.79 -13.76
CA GLY A 235 -4.86 -15.25 -12.92
C GLY A 235 -3.89 -14.14 -12.50
N LEU A 236 -3.55 -13.22 -13.41
CA LEU A 236 -2.72 -12.05 -13.13
C LEU A 236 -3.42 -11.10 -12.15
N THR A 237 -4.72 -10.84 -12.35
CA THR A 237 -5.51 -9.99 -11.46
C THR A 237 -5.58 -10.58 -10.06
N VAL A 238 -5.83 -11.89 -9.95
CA VAL A 238 -5.87 -12.62 -8.67
C VAL A 238 -4.50 -12.66 -8.01
N GLY A 239 -3.43 -12.90 -8.77
CA GLY A 239 -2.05 -12.88 -8.27
C GLY A 239 -1.67 -11.50 -7.71
N CYS A 240 -2.00 -10.43 -8.43
CA CYS A 240 -1.83 -9.07 -7.92
C CYS A 240 -2.65 -8.86 -6.63
N ALA A 241 -3.94 -9.20 -6.63
CA ALA A 241 -4.83 -9.05 -5.47
C ALA A 241 -4.31 -9.78 -4.22
N VAL A 242 -3.93 -11.05 -4.36
CA VAL A 242 -3.37 -11.88 -3.27
C VAL A 242 -2.09 -11.30 -2.69
N SER A 243 -1.28 -10.64 -3.53
CA SER A 243 -0.04 -10.01 -3.08
C SER A 243 -0.23 -8.67 -2.36
N VAL A 244 -1.39 -8.02 -2.47
CA VAL A 244 -1.63 -6.69 -1.89
C VAL A 244 -1.40 -6.65 -0.37
N PRO A 245 -1.96 -7.56 0.45
CA PRO A 245 -1.76 -7.55 1.90
C PRO A 245 -0.28 -7.61 2.28
N ASP A 246 0.52 -8.42 1.56
CA ASP A 246 1.95 -8.60 1.84
C ASP A 246 2.81 -7.39 1.45
N LYS A 247 2.24 -6.46 0.68
CA LYS A 247 2.89 -5.20 0.32
C LYS A 247 2.41 -4.02 1.16
N PHE A 248 1.49 -4.23 2.10
CA PHE A 248 1.05 -3.17 3.02
C PHE A 248 2.25 -2.57 3.78
N GLY A 249 2.29 -1.24 3.91
CA GLY A 249 3.42 -0.51 4.50
C GLY A 249 4.63 -0.31 3.58
N THR A 250 4.70 -0.93 2.40
CA THR A 250 5.81 -0.75 1.44
C THR A 250 5.52 0.35 0.41
N PRO A 251 6.55 0.93 -0.25
CA PRO A 251 6.34 1.86 -1.38
C PRO A 251 5.56 1.24 -2.55
N THR A 252 5.61 -0.10 -2.68
CA THR A 252 4.92 -0.85 -3.74
C THR A 252 3.43 -1.08 -3.47
N PHE A 253 2.93 -0.76 -2.26
CA PHE A 253 1.53 -0.96 -1.87
C PHE A 253 0.54 -0.33 -2.85
N LEU A 254 0.66 0.97 -3.12
CA LEU A 254 -0.32 1.66 -3.96
C LEU A 254 -0.23 1.22 -5.44
N PRO A 255 0.96 1.04 -6.04
CA PRO A 255 1.08 0.43 -7.36
C PRO A 255 0.43 -0.96 -7.46
N ILE A 256 0.60 -1.85 -6.48
CA ILE A 256 0.01 -3.19 -6.53
C ILE A 256 -1.51 -3.16 -6.32
N VAL A 257 -2.03 -2.24 -5.51
CA VAL A 257 -3.48 -1.99 -5.36
C VAL A 257 -4.09 -1.50 -6.68
N LEU A 258 -3.39 -0.63 -7.41
CA LEU A 258 -3.86 -0.09 -8.70
C LEU A 258 -3.84 -1.12 -9.83
N ALA A 259 -3.00 -2.17 -9.75
CA ALA A 259 -2.89 -3.17 -10.81
C ALA A 259 -4.23 -3.90 -11.10
N PRO A 260 -4.98 -4.45 -10.12
CA PRO A 260 -6.31 -5.01 -10.36
C PRO A 260 -7.31 -4.03 -10.98
N HIS A 261 -7.24 -2.73 -10.64
CA HIS A 261 -8.12 -1.70 -11.18
C HIS A 261 -7.86 -1.47 -12.68
N LEU A 262 -6.58 -1.46 -13.08
CA LEU A 262 -6.20 -1.35 -14.49
C LEU A 262 -6.52 -2.63 -15.27
N LEU A 263 -6.22 -3.80 -14.69
CA LEU A 263 -6.46 -5.10 -15.32
C LEU A 263 -7.94 -5.39 -15.57
N ALA A 264 -8.85 -4.80 -14.79
CA ALA A 264 -10.29 -4.91 -15.00
C ALA A 264 -10.76 -4.37 -16.38
N PHE A 265 -9.99 -3.51 -17.04
CA PHE A 265 -10.29 -3.02 -18.39
C PHE A 265 -9.69 -3.90 -19.50
N THR A 266 -8.70 -4.73 -19.19
CA THR A 266 -7.97 -5.55 -20.16
C THR A 266 -8.89 -6.45 -20.99
N PRO A 267 -9.89 -7.16 -20.44
CA PRO A 267 -10.82 -7.97 -21.23
C PRO A 267 -11.57 -7.17 -22.30
N LEU A 268 -11.93 -5.92 -21.99
CA LEU A 268 -12.65 -5.02 -22.92
C LEU A 268 -11.74 -4.47 -24.00
N LEU A 269 -10.50 -4.10 -23.64
CA LEU A 269 -9.51 -3.57 -24.56
C LEU A 269 -9.08 -4.64 -25.57
N ILE A 270 -8.82 -5.86 -25.07
CA ILE A 270 -8.50 -7.02 -25.91
C ILE A 270 -9.63 -7.29 -26.92
N ASN A 271 -10.90 -7.26 -26.50
CA ASN A 271 -12.03 -7.43 -27.41
C ASN A 271 -12.14 -6.33 -28.48
N ARG A 272 -11.58 -5.15 -28.24
CA ARG A 272 -11.52 -4.06 -29.23
C ARG A 272 -10.36 -4.22 -30.19
N ILE A 273 -9.20 -4.69 -29.71
CA ILE A 273 -7.98 -4.90 -30.51
C ILE A 273 -8.11 -6.16 -31.38
N LEU A 274 -8.59 -7.27 -30.83
CA LEU A 274 -8.78 -8.56 -31.52
C LEU A 274 -9.96 -8.57 -32.52
N ARG A 275 -10.48 -7.40 -32.90
CA ARG A 275 -11.69 -7.25 -33.73
C ARG A 275 -11.57 -7.82 -35.15
N ARG A 276 -10.40 -8.22 -35.63
CA ARG A 276 -10.23 -8.58 -37.05
C ARG A 276 -10.25 -10.07 -37.38
N GLU A 277 -9.73 -10.99 -36.56
CA GLU A 277 -9.51 -12.39 -37.04
C GLU A 277 -9.57 -13.49 -35.97
N VAL A 278 -10.24 -13.28 -34.83
CA VAL A 278 -10.25 -14.31 -33.75
C VAL A 278 -11.52 -15.18 -33.79
N PRO A 279 -11.40 -16.50 -34.06
CA PRO A 279 -12.52 -17.45 -34.05
C PRO A 279 -13.36 -17.36 -32.77
N ALA A 280 -14.69 -17.48 -32.89
CA ALA A 280 -15.63 -17.41 -31.77
C ALA A 280 -15.28 -18.30 -30.54
N PRO A 281 -14.67 -19.51 -30.69
CA PRO A 281 -14.27 -20.34 -29.55
C PRO A 281 -13.21 -19.72 -28.63
N LEU A 282 -12.35 -18.82 -29.14
CA LEU A 282 -11.31 -18.12 -28.38
C LEU A 282 -11.85 -17.07 -27.40
N LEU A 283 -13.14 -16.76 -27.50
CA LEU A 283 -13.82 -15.74 -26.69
C LEU A 283 -14.82 -16.36 -25.71
N ASN A 284 -14.78 -17.68 -25.56
CA ASN A 284 -15.60 -18.38 -24.61
C ASN A 284 -15.30 -17.91 -23.18
N GLN A 285 -16.34 -17.83 -22.36
CA GLN A 285 -16.16 -17.51 -20.94
C GLN A 285 -15.21 -18.53 -20.31
N PRO A 286 -14.36 -18.11 -19.37
CA PRO A 286 -13.66 -19.06 -18.51
C PRO A 286 -14.69 -20.00 -17.91
N SER A 287 -14.33 -21.27 -17.85
CA SER A 287 -15.19 -22.30 -17.29
C SER A 287 -15.66 -21.92 -15.89
N TRP A 288 -16.85 -22.39 -15.52
CA TRP A 288 -17.41 -22.09 -14.21
C TRP A 288 -16.49 -22.57 -13.08
N TYR A 289 -15.82 -23.72 -13.25
CA TYR A 289 -14.85 -24.25 -12.29
C TYR A 289 -13.64 -23.33 -12.11
N LEU A 290 -13.14 -22.68 -13.18
CA LEU A 290 -12.01 -21.75 -13.06
C LEU A 290 -12.43 -20.47 -12.33
N ARG A 291 -13.65 -19.98 -12.56
CA ARG A 291 -14.19 -18.82 -11.83
C ARG A 291 -14.36 -19.12 -10.34
N VAL A 292 -14.90 -20.30 -10.02
CA VAL A 292 -15.03 -20.79 -8.64
C VAL A 292 -13.65 -20.99 -8.01
N ALA A 293 -12.69 -21.59 -8.72
CA ALA A 293 -11.33 -21.80 -8.23
C ALA A 293 -10.62 -20.49 -7.88
N ASN A 294 -10.80 -19.44 -8.69
CA ASN A 294 -10.21 -18.12 -8.40
C ASN A 294 -10.82 -17.48 -7.14
N LEU A 295 -12.13 -17.57 -6.96
CA LEU A 295 -12.80 -17.08 -5.76
C LEU A 295 -12.41 -17.91 -4.53
N ALA A 296 -12.32 -19.23 -4.68
CA ALA A 296 -11.86 -20.14 -3.63
C ALA A 296 -10.40 -19.85 -3.24
N ALA A 297 -9.52 -19.52 -4.20
CA ALA A 297 -8.15 -19.14 -3.92
C ALA A 297 -8.05 -17.85 -3.09
N LEU A 298 -8.82 -16.81 -3.45
CA LEU A 298 -8.86 -15.56 -2.68
C LEU A 298 -9.46 -15.75 -1.29
N LEU A 299 -10.52 -16.55 -1.19
CA LEU A 299 -11.12 -16.93 0.08
C LEU A 299 -10.13 -17.69 0.95
N ALA A 300 -9.45 -18.70 0.39
CA ALA A 300 -8.47 -19.52 1.10
C ALA A 300 -7.29 -18.67 1.59
N VAL A 301 -6.71 -17.82 0.73
CA VAL A 301 -5.60 -16.93 1.10
C VAL A 301 -6.03 -15.90 2.14
N GLY A 302 -7.19 -15.26 1.95
CA GLY A 302 -7.71 -14.29 2.92
C GLY A 302 -7.91 -14.94 4.29
N THR A 303 -8.54 -16.11 4.31
CA THR A 303 -8.86 -16.84 5.55
C THR A 303 -7.59 -17.38 6.21
N SER A 304 -6.64 -17.92 5.44
CA SER A 304 -5.37 -18.42 5.99
C SER A 304 -4.54 -17.30 6.62
N LYS A 305 -4.56 -16.09 6.04
CA LYS A 305 -3.87 -14.93 6.62
C LYS A 305 -4.51 -14.48 7.93
N VAL A 306 -5.84 -14.54 8.05
CA VAL A 306 -6.54 -14.24 9.31
C VAL A 306 -6.23 -15.31 10.37
N GLN A 307 -6.27 -16.59 10.00
CA GLN A 307 -5.94 -17.69 10.90
C GLN A 307 -4.48 -17.66 11.37
N ALA A 308 -3.54 -17.25 10.50
CA ALA A 308 -2.13 -17.11 10.85
C ALA A 308 -1.88 -16.06 11.95
N GLU A 309 -2.81 -15.12 12.16
CA GLU A 309 -2.78 -14.14 13.26
C GLU A 309 -3.66 -14.57 14.45
N GLY A 310 -4.11 -15.82 14.50
CA GLY A 310 -4.99 -16.34 15.55
C GLY A 310 -6.45 -15.86 15.43
N GLY A 311 -6.81 -15.22 14.31
CA GLY A 311 -8.14 -14.70 14.06
C GLY A 311 -9.10 -15.76 13.50
N GLY A 312 -10.40 -15.58 13.80
CA GLY A 312 -11.48 -16.43 13.30
C GLY A 312 -12.53 -15.67 12.46
N TRP A 313 -13.63 -16.35 12.16
CA TRP A 313 -14.75 -15.76 11.41
C TRP A 313 -15.39 -14.56 12.14
N GLU A 314 -15.42 -14.61 13.47
CA GLU A 314 -15.90 -13.52 14.32
C GLU A 314 -15.10 -12.22 14.10
N LEU A 315 -13.77 -12.32 14.01
CA LEU A 315 -12.88 -11.18 13.75
C LEU A 315 -13.11 -10.61 12.34
N ILE A 316 -13.36 -11.46 11.33
CA ILE A 316 -13.65 -10.99 9.97
C ILE A 316 -14.95 -10.19 9.97
N LEU A 317 -15.98 -10.66 10.68
CA LEU A 317 -17.26 -9.96 10.76
C LEU A 317 -17.17 -8.67 11.58
N SER A 318 -16.43 -8.64 12.69
CA SER A 318 -16.27 -7.43 13.51
C SER A 318 -15.62 -6.29 12.72
N THR A 319 -14.65 -6.60 11.86
CA THR A 319 -13.96 -5.58 11.04
C THR A 319 -14.86 -4.85 10.07
N LEU A 320 -16.01 -5.42 9.68
CA LEU A 320 -16.98 -4.77 8.80
C LEU A 320 -17.45 -3.42 9.35
N HIS A 321 -17.46 -3.25 10.67
CA HIS A 321 -17.95 -2.04 11.34
C HIS A 321 -16.86 -1.22 12.06
N GLU A 322 -15.63 -1.72 12.12
CA GLU A 322 -14.52 -1.03 12.79
C GLU A 322 -14.13 0.29 12.13
N HIS A 323 -14.21 0.36 10.80
CA HIS A 323 -13.75 1.52 10.05
C HIS A 323 -14.66 1.78 8.84
N PRO A 324 -15.10 3.03 8.60
CA PRO A 324 -16.08 3.33 7.56
C PRO A 324 -15.60 2.99 6.13
N ALA A 325 -14.29 3.07 5.86
CA ALA A 325 -13.74 2.61 4.59
C ALA A 325 -13.87 1.08 4.41
N VAL A 326 -13.70 0.29 5.49
CA VAL A 326 -13.89 -1.17 5.48
C VAL A 326 -15.36 -1.48 5.31
N SER A 327 -16.24 -0.77 6.02
CA SER A 327 -17.70 -0.90 5.84
C SER A 327 -18.13 -0.63 4.40
N SER A 328 -17.59 0.43 3.77
CA SER A 328 -17.90 0.76 2.37
C SER A 328 -17.56 -0.39 1.43
N VAL A 329 -16.39 -1.01 1.58
CA VAL A 329 -15.96 -2.14 0.74
C VAL A 329 -16.73 -3.42 1.09
N GLY A 330 -16.88 -3.74 2.38
CA GLY A 330 -17.54 -4.96 2.84
C GLY A 330 -19.02 -5.00 2.47
N TRP A 331 -19.74 -3.88 2.56
CA TRP A 331 -21.12 -3.81 2.08
C TRP A 331 -21.23 -3.88 0.55
N ASP A 332 -20.24 -3.36 -0.18
CA ASP A 332 -20.15 -3.56 -1.63
C ASP A 332 -19.97 -5.05 -1.97
N VAL A 333 -19.14 -5.78 -1.22
CA VAL A 333 -18.96 -7.23 -1.32
C VAL A 333 -20.27 -7.95 -1.07
N ILE A 334 -20.94 -7.71 0.05
CA ILE A 334 -22.22 -8.35 0.39
C ILE A 334 -23.25 -8.12 -0.73
N CYS A 335 -23.33 -6.89 -1.24
CA CYS A 335 -24.20 -6.56 -2.37
C CYS A 335 -23.80 -7.28 -3.67
N CYS A 336 -22.51 -7.52 -3.92
CA CYS A 336 -22.05 -8.27 -5.08
C CYS A 336 -22.42 -9.75 -5.01
N TRP A 337 -22.27 -10.38 -3.84
CA TRP A 337 -22.48 -11.83 -3.67
C TRP A 337 -23.96 -12.25 -3.57
N THR A 338 -24.86 -11.31 -3.32
CA THR A 338 -26.32 -11.57 -3.33
C THR A 338 -26.91 -11.64 -4.75
N GLN A 339 -26.18 -11.16 -5.76
CA GLN A 339 -26.65 -11.05 -7.16
C GLN A 339 -26.66 -12.37 -7.97
N PRO A 340 -25.65 -13.26 -7.89
CA PRO A 340 -25.53 -14.42 -8.80
C PRO A 340 -26.65 -15.46 -8.66
N HIS A 341 -27.33 -15.49 -7.51
CA HIS A 341 -28.40 -16.46 -7.22
C HIS A 341 -29.71 -16.20 -7.96
N LEU A 342 -29.90 -15.00 -8.52
CA LEU A 342 -31.17 -14.58 -9.16
C LEU A 342 -31.25 -14.81 -10.68
N ASN A 343 -30.16 -15.22 -11.34
CA ASN A 343 -30.07 -15.17 -12.81
C ASN A 343 -29.78 -16.51 -13.53
N HIS A 344 -29.86 -17.67 -12.85
CA HIS A 344 -29.67 -18.98 -13.51
C HIS A 344 -30.99 -19.63 -13.97
N PRO A 345 -31.15 -20.01 -15.25
CA PRO A 345 -32.32 -20.75 -15.75
C PRO A 345 -32.28 -22.26 -15.54
N LYS A 346 -31.16 -22.83 -15.08
CA LYS A 346 -30.92 -24.29 -14.98
C LYS A 346 -30.75 -24.77 -13.54
N LEU A 347 -31.76 -24.56 -12.70
CA LEU A 347 -31.83 -25.13 -11.35
C LEU A 347 -33.02 -26.09 -11.18
N ALA A 348 -33.43 -26.73 -12.27
CA ALA A 348 -34.43 -27.80 -12.28
C ALA A 348 -33.84 -29.20 -12.54
N SER A 349 -32.51 -29.35 -12.70
CA SER A 349 -31.89 -30.64 -13.08
C SER A 349 -30.73 -31.11 -12.18
N GLY A 350 -30.68 -30.67 -10.92
CA GLY A 350 -29.98 -31.40 -9.85
C GLY A 350 -28.50 -31.75 -10.06
N GLN A 351 -27.66 -30.90 -10.68
CA GLN A 351 -26.22 -31.16 -10.75
C GLN A 351 -25.36 -29.90 -10.50
N THR A 352 -24.48 -30.04 -9.51
CA THR A 352 -23.32 -29.20 -9.11
C THR A 352 -23.58 -27.93 -8.27
N LEU A 353 -23.66 -28.15 -6.95
CA LEU A 353 -23.36 -27.19 -5.89
C LEU A 353 -21.83 -27.04 -5.73
N PRO A 354 -21.30 -25.83 -5.51
CA PRO A 354 -20.18 -25.65 -4.59
C PRO A 354 -20.77 -25.61 -3.18
N ALA A 355 -20.46 -26.63 -2.37
CA ALA A 355 -21.04 -26.95 -1.06
C ALA A 355 -21.05 -25.82 0.00
N PHE A 356 -20.35 -24.70 -0.23
CA PHE A 356 -20.18 -23.64 0.76
C PHE A 356 -21.42 -22.74 0.96
N THR A 357 -22.18 -22.48 -0.12
CA THR A 357 -23.41 -21.67 -0.03
C THR A 357 -24.60 -22.49 0.49
N PHE A 358 -24.56 -23.81 0.31
CA PHE A 358 -25.62 -24.73 0.72
C PHE A 358 -25.54 -25.07 2.21
N ILE A 359 -24.34 -25.13 2.81
CA ILE A 359 -24.18 -25.39 4.25
C ILE A 359 -24.59 -24.16 5.09
N MET A 360 -24.26 -22.95 4.65
CA MET A 360 -24.70 -21.71 5.33
C MET A 360 -26.21 -21.44 5.18
N ALA A 361 -26.82 -21.84 4.06
CA ALA A 361 -28.25 -21.70 3.85
C ALA A 361 -29.06 -22.84 4.49
N LEU A 362 -28.57 -24.10 4.47
CA LEU A 362 -29.27 -25.24 5.09
C LEU A 362 -29.17 -25.25 6.62
N SER A 363 -28.08 -24.75 7.22
CA SER A 363 -28.02 -24.59 8.69
C SER A 363 -29.09 -23.62 9.22
N ALA A 364 -29.59 -22.72 8.37
CA ALA A 364 -30.67 -21.79 8.70
C ALA A 364 -32.06 -22.25 8.19
N LEU A 365 -32.12 -23.33 7.40
CA LEU A 365 -33.34 -23.87 6.79
C LEU A 365 -33.65 -25.33 7.22
N ALA A 366 -32.89 -25.89 8.15
CA ALA A 366 -33.10 -27.24 8.69
C ALA A 366 -34.22 -27.33 9.73
N ASP A 367 -35.11 -26.34 9.81
CA ASP A 367 -36.34 -26.47 10.57
C ASP A 367 -37.53 -26.03 9.70
N MET A 368 -38.49 -26.93 9.58
CA MET A 368 -39.81 -26.80 8.94
C MET A 368 -39.94 -27.09 7.43
N ASP A 369 -40.01 -28.40 7.15
CA ASP A 369 -40.80 -29.05 6.09
C ASP A 369 -42.30 -28.81 6.39
N SER A 370 -43.21 -28.38 5.50
CA SER A 370 -43.76 -29.13 4.37
C SER A 370 -45.02 -28.39 3.83
N GLY A 371 -45.36 -28.56 2.54
CA GLY A 371 -46.75 -28.44 2.06
C GLY A 371 -47.20 -27.13 1.38
N ARG A 372 -47.42 -27.20 0.06
CA ARG A 372 -47.95 -26.13 -0.81
C ARG A 372 -49.43 -25.81 -0.53
N SER A 373 -49.80 -24.53 -0.41
CA SER A 373 -51.00 -23.89 -1.05
C SER A 373 -51.43 -22.49 -0.54
N LEU A 374 -50.57 -21.64 0.04
CA LEU A 374 -50.97 -20.30 0.55
C LEU A 374 -49.97 -19.16 0.18
N VAL A 375 -49.62 -19.00 -1.10
CA VAL A 375 -48.42 -18.23 -1.51
C VAL A 375 -48.53 -16.69 -1.40
N THR A 376 -49.72 -16.09 -1.26
CA THR A 376 -49.86 -14.63 -1.36
C THR A 376 -50.09 -13.88 -0.04
N ARG A 377 -50.60 -14.53 1.01
CA ARG A 377 -50.83 -13.87 2.32
C ARG A 377 -49.62 -14.04 3.25
N ASP A 378 -49.02 -15.23 3.28
CA ASP A 378 -47.88 -15.54 4.15
C ASP A 378 -46.58 -14.85 3.72
N PHE A 379 -46.47 -14.49 2.44
CA PHE A 379 -45.32 -13.72 1.95
C PHE A 379 -45.29 -12.30 2.51
N LEU A 380 -46.45 -11.64 2.65
CA LEU A 380 -46.50 -10.26 3.15
C LEU A 380 -46.31 -10.20 4.67
N THR A 381 -46.90 -11.15 5.42
CA THR A 381 -46.66 -11.32 6.86
C THR A 381 -45.23 -11.80 7.15
N GLY A 382 -44.66 -12.67 6.31
CA GLY A 382 -43.26 -13.11 6.40
C GLY A 382 -42.26 -12.01 6.05
N PHE A 383 -42.59 -11.13 5.09
CA PHE A 383 -41.75 -9.98 4.73
C PHE A 383 -41.76 -8.90 5.83
N LEU A 384 -42.94 -8.54 6.35
CA LEU A 384 -43.06 -7.62 7.50
C LEU A 384 -42.47 -8.22 8.78
N GLY A 385 -42.70 -9.51 9.04
CA GLY A 385 -42.09 -10.25 10.14
C GLY A 385 -40.57 -10.33 10.01
N GLY A 386 -40.04 -10.51 8.81
CA GLY A 386 -38.61 -10.51 8.51
C GLY A 386 -37.96 -9.14 8.70
N ILE A 387 -38.64 -8.04 8.35
CA ILE A 387 -38.15 -6.68 8.62
C ILE A 387 -38.14 -6.40 10.13
N ILE A 388 -39.21 -6.74 10.85
CA ILE A 388 -39.30 -6.56 12.30
C ILE A 388 -38.26 -7.43 13.01
N PHE A 389 -38.06 -8.68 12.56
CA PHE A 389 -37.03 -9.58 13.06
C PHE A 389 -35.62 -9.07 12.75
N ALA A 390 -35.36 -8.54 11.55
CA ALA A 390 -34.05 -7.97 11.21
C ALA A 390 -33.74 -6.72 12.03
N VAL A 391 -34.74 -5.87 12.33
CA VAL A 391 -34.58 -4.70 13.20
C VAL A 391 -34.37 -5.12 14.65
N LEU A 392 -35.13 -6.10 15.15
CA LEU A 392 -34.95 -6.66 16.50
C LEU A 392 -33.63 -7.41 16.64
N LEU A 393 -33.19 -8.12 15.61
CA LEU A 393 -31.90 -8.80 15.56
C LEU A 393 -30.77 -7.78 15.46
N ALA A 394 -30.91 -6.70 14.69
CA ALA A 394 -29.94 -5.60 14.69
C ALA A 394 -29.90 -4.86 16.04
N LEU A 395 -31.04 -4.75 16.74
CA LEU A 395 -31.12 -4.19 18.09
C LEU A 395 -30.49 -5.13 19.13
N VAL A 396 -30.76 -6.43 19.07
CA VAL A 396 -30.16 -7.45 19.94
C VAL A 396 -28.68 -7.56 19.65
N LEU A 397 -28.24 -7.72 18.39
CA LEU A 397 -26.82 -7.72 18.02
C LEU A 397 -26.15 -6.39 18.34
N GLY A 398 -26.85 -5.25 18.27
CA GLY A 398 -26.36 -3.95 18.72
C GLY A 398 -26.17 -3.89 20.23
N VAL A 399 -27.11 -4.41 21.02
CA VAL A 399 -27.02 -4.50 22.50
C VAL A 399 -25.98 -5.55 22.93
N THR A 400 -25.86 -6.66 22.20
CA THR A 400 -24.85 -7.71 22.43
C THR A 400 -23.47 -7.22 22.00
N ALA A 401 -23.32 -6.46 20.91
CA ALA A 401 -22.06 -5.84 20.50
C ALA A 401 -21.62 -4.72 21.45
N LEU A 402 -22.57 -3.93 21.98
CA LEU A 402 -22.31 -2.98 23.07
C LEU A 402 -21.98 -3.69 24.39
N ARG A 403 -22.38 -4.96 24.56
CA ARG A 403 -22.00 -5.83 25.70
C ARG A 403 -20.77 -6.71 25.45
N MET A 404 -20.29 -6.85 24.20
CA MET A 404 -19.18 -7.72 23.76
C MET A 404 -17.94 -6.94 23.31
N THR A 405 -17.90 -5.63 23.55
CA THR A 405 -16.60 -5.02 23.83
C THR A 405 -16.14 -5.60 25.16
N ASP A 406 -15.19 -6.53 25.13
CA ASP A 406 -14.38 -6.86 26.29
C ASP A 406 -13.73 -5.56 26.78
N HIS A 407 -14.42 -4.84 27.66
CA HIS A 407 -13.93 -3.61 28.28
C HIS A 407 -12.67 -3.90 29.12
N TYR A 408 -12.33 -5.18 29.31
CA TYR A 408 -11.19 -5.69 30.04
C TYR A 408 -10.11 -6.36 29.16
N GLY A 409 -10.17 -6.21 27.83
CA GLY A 409 -9.02 -6.53 26.98
C GLY A 409 -7.78 -5.73 27.40
N LEU A 410 -6.57 -6.22 27.08
CA LEU A 410 -5.31 -5.58 27.50
C LEU A 410 -5.05 -4.21 26.86
N GLY A 411 -5.94 -3.70 25.99
CA GLY A 411 -5.79 -2.42 25.29
C GLY A 411 -5.61 -1.19 26.19
N HIS A 412 -5.92 -1.30 27.50
CA HIS A 412 -5.62 -0.29 28.52
C HIS A 412 -4.11 -0.11 28.79
N TRP A 413 -3.23 -0.96 28.25
CA TRP A 413 -1.76 -0.74 28.27
C TRP A 413 -1.39 0.65 27.69
N LYS A 414 -2.17 1.13 26.72
CA LYS A 414 -2.01 2.47 26.12
C LYS A 414 -2.19 3.60 27.13
N LEU A 415 -3.03 3.42 28.15
CA LEU A 415 -3.23 4.39 29.23
C LEU A 415 -2.04 4.43 30.21
N ASN A 416 -1.27 3.35 30.26
CA ASN A 416 -0.11 3.20 31.14
C ASN A 416 1.20 3.66 30.45
N LEU A 417 1.15 4.01 29.17
CA LEU A 417 2.27 4.66 28.49
C LEU A 417 2.49 6.05 29.08
N ARG A 418 3.67 6.27 29.66
CA ARG A 418 4.09 7.59 30.11
C ARG A 418 4.40 8.46 28.90
N THR A 419 3.73 9.61 28.81
CA THR A 419 3.98 10.59 27.75
C THR A 419 4.62 11.86 28.33
N PRO A 420 5.59 12.47 27.62
CA PRO A 420 6.18 12.00 26.37
C PRO A 420 6.99 10.70 26.56
N LEU A 421 7.07 9.88 25.51
CA LEU A 421 7.96 8.71 25.51
C LEU A 421 9.40 9.16 25.80
N SER A 422 10.15 8.35 26.55
CA SER A 422 11.54 8.65 26.93
C SER A 422 12.44 8.83 25.70
N SER A 423 12.31 7.90 24.74
CA SER A 423 13.05 7.89 23.49
C SER A 423 12.15 7.51 22.32
N MET A 424 12.44 8.09 21.16
CA MET A 424 11.96 7.62 19.86
C MET A 424 13.13 7.49 18.88
N TRP A 425 14.33 7.28 19.42
CA TRP A 425 15.54 7.12 18.64
C TRP A 425 15.49 5.78 17.93
N MET A 426 15.82 5.79 16.64
CA MET A 426 15.93 4.59 15.83
C MET A 426 17.21 4.69 15.00
N ASN A 427 18.14 3.81 15.32
CA ASN A 427 19.27 3.39 14.49
C ASN A 427 19.50 1.89 14.74
N VAL A 428 20.46 1.26 14.07
CA VAL A 428 20.78 -0.17 14.26
C VAL A 428 21.37 -0.54 15.63
N GLY A 429 21.88 0.44 16.37
CA GLY A 429 22.49 0.29 17.68
C GLY A 429 23.88 -0.35 17.67
N TYR A 430 24.63 -0.10 18.74
CA TYR A 430 25.84 -0.83 19.12
C TYR A 430 25.53 -1.53 20.43
N TRP A 431 25.59 -2.84 20.45
CA TRP A 431 24.93 -3.66 21.48
C TRP A 431 25.86 -4.10 22.61
N ARG A 432 26.95 -3.37 22.80
CA ARG A 432 27.91 -3.53 23.89
C ARG A 432 28.11 -2.19 24.60
N ASP A 433 28.18 -2.22 25.92
CA ASP A 433 28.50 -1.03 26.71
C ASP A 433 30.03 -0.80 26.78
N ASP A 434 30.44 0.19 27.59
CA ASP A 434 31.84 0.57 27.73
C ASP A 434 32.68 -0.51 28.47
N ASP A 435 32.03 -1.46 29.16
CA ASP A 435 32.62 -2.59 29.88
C ASP A 435 32.47 -3.94 29.11
N ASP A 436 32.08 -3.87 27.83
CA ASP A 436 31.77 -5.00 26.96
C ASP A 436 30.60 -5.90 27.43
N ASN A 437 29.77 -5.40 28.35
CA ASN A 437 28.52 -6.07 28.70
C ASN A 437 27.47 -5.84 27.63
N GLN A 438 26.51 -6.75 27.59
CA GLN A 438 25.44 -6.71 26.63
C GLN A 438 24.36 -5.70 27.01
N ILE A 439 24.00 -4.82 26.08
CA ILE A 439 22.91 -3.86 26.27
C ILE A 439 21.54 -4.54 26.06
N GLU A 440 20.56 -4.20 26.91
CA GLU A 440 19.19 -4.72 26.86
C GLU A 440 18.18 -3.72 26.28
N HIS A 441 18.43 -2.41 26.44
CA HIS A 441 17.52 -1.37 25.99
C HIS A 441 17.94 -0.76 24.65
N PHE A 442 16.95 -0.53 23.78
CA PHE A 442 17.20 -0.07 22.41
C PHE A 442 17.78 1.35 22.33
N ASP A 443 17.32 2.25 23.20
CA ASP A 443 17.82 3.63 23.27
C ASP A 443 19.25 3.70 23.81
N GLU A 444 19.63 2.81 24.72
CA GLU A 444 21.01 2.65 25.18
C GLU A 444 21.92 2.15 24.05
N ALA A 445 21.47 1.16 23.27
CA ALA A 445 22.23 0.67 22.11
C ALA A 445 22.38 1.76 21.04
N ALA A 446 21.34 2.57 20.82
CA ALA A 446 21.39 3.71 19.92
C ALA A 446 22.37 4.80 20.37
N LEU A 447 22.41 5.07 21.69
CA LEU A 447 23.38 5.97 22.30
C LEU A 447 24.81 5.43 22.23
N ALA A 448 25.00 4.13 22.46
CA ALA A 448 26.31 3.48 22.37
C ALA A 448 26.89 3.60 20.95
N LEU A 449 26.05 3.47 19.90
CA LEU A 449 26.50 3.68 18.52
C LEU A 449 26.96 5.12 18.28
N LEU A 450 26.24 6.11 18.80
CA LEU A 450 26.67 7.51 18.75
C LEU A 450 28.00 7.72 19.50
N LYS A 451 28.17 7.10 20.68
CA LYS A 451 29.45 7.16 21.42
C LYS A 451 30.60 6.59 20.61
N GLN A 452 30.43 5.43 19.95
CA GLN A 452 31.46 4.86 19.09
C GLN A 452 31.85 5.82 17.97
N LEU A 453 30.86 6.46 17.33
CA LEU A 453 31.09 7.45 16.29
C LEU A 453 31.86 8.68 16.79
N LEU A 454 31.41 9.28 17.90
CA LEU A 454 32.04 10.48 18.47
C LEU A 454 33.43 10.19 19.04
N SER A 455 33.62 9.00 19.61
CA SER A 455 34.93 8.52 20.09
C SER A 455 35.93 8.41 18.94
N ALA A 456 35.55 7.73 17.84
CA ALA A 456 36.38 7.62 16.65
C ALA A 456 36.71 8.99 16.02
N ALA A 457 35.75 9.92 16.07
CA ALA A 457 35.97 11.30 15.61
C ALA A 457 36.90 12.13 16.53
N GLY A 458 37.20 11.65 17.75
CA GLY A 458 37.91 12.40 18.77
C GLY A 458 37.09 13.58 19.34
N LEU A 459 35.76 13.46 19.31
CA LEU A 459 34.82 14.49 19.78
C LEU A 459 34.42 14.32 21.25
N LEU A 460 34.81 13.21 21.89
CA LEU A 460 34.64 12.99 23.32
C LEU A 460 35.89 13.47 24.06
N ALA A 461 35.72 14.21 25.17
CA ALA A 461 36.82 14.74 25.94
C ALA A 461 37.63 13.64 26.67
N PRO A 462 38.97 13.70 26.71
CA PRO A 462 39.75 12.91 27.65
C PRO A 462 39.49 13.38 29.10
N LYS A 463 39.46 12.45 30.06
CA LYS A 463 39.23 12.71 31.51
C LYS A 463 40.27 13.61 32.18
N SER A 464 41.26 14.15 31.46
CA SER A 464 42.34 14.97 32.02
C SER A 464 42.25 16.43 31.54
N PRO A 465 42.32 17.42 32.45
CA PRO A 465 42.18 18.82 32.13
C PRO A 465 43.47 19.32 31.47
N THR A 466 43.58 19.15 30.15
CA THR A 466 44.64 19.80 29.38
C THR A 466 44.03 20.90 28.52
N ALA A 467 44.51 22.12 28.80
CA ALA A 467 44.28 23.42 28.16
C ALA A 467 43.13 23.51 27.12
N ALA A 468 42.15 24.37 27.42
CA ALA A 468 41.12 24.81 26.48
C ALA A 468 41.74 25.12 25.11
N ARG A 469 41.22 24.48 24.05
CA ARG A 469 41.60 24.84 22.69
C ARG A 469 40.82 26.12 22.33
N PRO A 470 41.46 27.21 21.91
CA PRO A 470 40.75 28.40 21.46
C PRO A 470 40.04 28.10 20.13
N GLY A 471 38.79 27.62 20.20
CA GLY A 471 38.01 27.23 19.02
C GLY A 471 36.54 26.94 19.33
N ALA A 472 35.70 26.98 18.30
CA ALA A 472 34.28 26.62 18.37
C ALA A 472 33.97 25.37 17.55
N LEU A 473 32.96 24.60 17.98
CA LEU A 473 32.50 23.39 17.30
C LEU A 473 31.27 23.67 16.44
N ALA A 474 31.31 23.25 15.18
CA ALA A 474 30.19 23.31 14.24
C ALA A 474 29.82 21.92 13.74
N ILE A 475 28.54 21.56 13.84
CA ILE A 475 28.01 20.26 13.42
C ILE A 475 26.94 20.46 12.35
N LEU A 476 27.12 19.80 11.21
CA LEU A 476 26.08 19.54 10.22
C LEU A 476 25.60 18.10 10.37
N ASP A 477 24.44 17.90 10.97
CA ASP A 477 23.88 16.57 11.22
C ASP A 477 22.85 16.19 10.15
N LEU A 478 23.08 15.05 9.50
CA LEU A 478 22.25 14.53 8.43
C LEU A 478 21.39 13.38 8.96
N GLY A 479 20.07 13.56 8.92
CA GLY A 479 19.12 12.55 9.37
C GLY A 479 18.96 12.49 10.89
N PHE A 480 18.97 13.64 11.58
CA PHE A 480 18.95 13.75 13.05
C PHE A 480 17.73 13.12 13.78
N GLY A 481 16.72 12.64 13.04
CA GLY A 481 15.59 11.90 13.59
C GLY A 481 14.74 12.71 14.58
N CYS A 482 14.36 12.08 15.70
CA CYS A 482 13.44 12.64 16.69
C CYS A 482 14.10 13.58 17.71
N GLY A 483 15.39 13.91 17.55
CA GLY A 483 16.14 14.83 18.41
C GLY A 483 16.89 14.18 19.58
N ASP A 484 16.78 12.87 19.76
CA ASP A 484 17.59 12.08 20.71
C ASP A 484 19.08 12.25 20.40
N GLN A 485 19.49 11.93 19.17
CA GLN A 485 20.84 12.13 18.66
C GLN A 485 21.32 13.57 18.84
N THR A 486 20.50 14.55 18.42
CA THR A 486 20.82 15.98 18.53
C THR A 486 21.18 16.37 19.96
N TRP A 487 20.38 15.94 20.93
CA TRP A 487 20.59 16.29 22.33
C TRP A 487 21.77 15.55 22.96
N HIS A 488 21.89 14.24 22.70
CA HIS A 488 22.99 13.45 23.23
C HIS A 488 24.34 13.91 22.67
N LEU A 489 24.41 14.23 21.38
CA LEU A 489 25.60 14.78 20.75
C LEU A 489 26.02 16.07 21.45
N ALA A 490 25.12 17.03 21.57
CA ALA A 490 25.42 18.31 22.21
C ALA A 490 25.96 18.12 23.64
N ARG A 491 25.29 17.27 24.46
CA ARG A 491 25.73 16.98 25.84
C ARG A 491 27.10 16.31 25.90
N LEU A 492 27.36 15.33 25.04
CA LEU A 492 28.63 14.60 25.03
C LEU A 492 29.80 15.50 24.59
N THR A 493 29.53 16.49 23.74
CA THR A 493 30.53 17.48 23.32
C THR A 493 30.65 18.68 24.26
N ALA A 494 29.72 18.85 25.21
CA ALA A 494 29.64 20.01 26.09
C ALA A 494 30.87 20.18 26.99
N SER A 495 31.42 19.05 27.45
CA SER A 495 32.63 19.01 28.28
C SER A 495 33.92 18.96 27.43
N GLY A 496 33.80 19.18 26.12
CA GLY A 496 34.94 19.30 25.22
C GLY A 496 35.67 20.62 25.35
N PRO A 497 36.81 20.79 24.65
CA PRO A 497 37.68 21.96 24.81
C PRO A 497 37.16 23.23 24.11
N TRP A 498 35.92 23.24 23.62
CA TRP A 498 35.37 24.32 22.78
C TRP A 498 34.69 25.42 23.58
N SER A 499 34.76 26.63 23.05
CA SER A 499 34.16 27.84 23.68
C SER A 499 32.77 28.19 23.16
N ASP A 500 32.38 27.69 21.98
CA ASP A 500 31.08 27.91 21.35
C ASP A 500 30.67 26.67 20.54
N PHE A 501 29.37 26.50 20.29
CA PHE A 501 28.78 25.37 19.62
C PHE A 501 27.66 25.79 18.67
N ARG A 502 27.66 25.23 17.47
CA ARG A 502 26.59 25.42 16.48
C ARG A 502 26.18 24.09 15.87
N TYR A 503 24.88 23.90 15.76
CA TYR A 503 24.29 22.69 15.21
C TYR A 503 23.26 23.03 14.13
N VAL A 504 23.42 22.45 12.95
CA VAL A 504 22.43 22.47 11.88
C VAL A 504 22.03 21.03 11.56
N GLY A 505 20.77 20.70 11.77
CA GLY A 505 20.22 19.37 11.50
C GLY A 505 19.30 19.37 10.28
N LEU A 506 19.46 18.40 9.38
CA LEU A 506 18.59 18.20 8.22
C LEU A 506 17.86 16.84 8.30
N THR A 507 16.56 16.82 8.01
CA THR A 507 15.78 15.58 7.81
C THR A 507 14.74 15.77 6.70
N LEU A 508 14.28 14.69 6.08
CA LEU A 508 13.17 14.73 5.11
C LEU A 508 11.79 14.79 5.78
N ASN A 509 11.70 14.46 7.07
CA ASN A 509 10.43 14.28 7.78
C ASN A 509 10.09 15.48 8.68
N GLU A 510 9.02 16.20 8.31
CA GLU A 510 8.54 17.35 9.08
C GLU A 510 8.15 17.01 10.53
N ALA A 511 7.58 15.82 10.75
CA ALA A 511 7.17 15.40 12.10
C ALA A 511 8.38 15.17 13.02
N GLN A 512 9.52 14.73 12.44
CA GLN A 512 10.79 14.61 13.14
C GLN A 512 11.33 15.99 13.52
N VAL A 513 11.31 16.97 12.61
CA VAL A 513 11.68 18.37 12.92
C VAL A 513 10.88 18.89 14.11
N GLN A 514 9.55 18.81 14.06
CA GLN A 514 8.67 19.33 15.12
C GLN A 514 8.87 18.62 16.47
N THR A 515 9.20 17.33 16.43
CA THR A 515 9.45 16.53 17.62
C THR A 515 10.80 16.87 18.24
N ALA A 516 11.85 16.92 17.43
CA ALA A 516 13.18 17.30 17.86
C ALA A 516 13.21 18.73 18.41
N SER A 517 12.61 19.71 17.73
CA SER A 517 12.53 21.09 18.22
C SER A 517 11.88 21.16 19.61
N ARG A 518 10.75 20.47 19.82
CA ARG A 518 10.10 20.43 21.14
C ARG A 518 10.98 19.77 22.21
N LYS A 519 11.68 18.67 21.85
CA LYS A 519 12.59 17.96 22.76
C LYS A 519 13.76 18.86 23.17
N ILE A 520 14.43 19.50 22.22
CA ILE A 520 15.54 20.42 22.47
C ILE A 520 15.12 21.61 23.32
N CYS A 521 14.00 22.29 22.98
CA CYS A 521 13.52 23.41 23.79
C CYS A 521 13.26 23.01 25.26
N ARG A 522 12.66 21.84 25.49
CA ARG A 522 12.42 21.33 26.86
C ARG A 522 13.72 20.98 27.57
N ALA A 523 14.63 20.30 26.87
CA ALA A 523 15.88 19.82 27.44
C ALA A 523 16.80 20.99 27.84
N VAL A 524 16.93 22.01 26.98
CA VAL A 524 17.66 23.24 27.28
C VAL A 524 17.03 23.95 28.49
N ALA A 525 15.71 24.16 28.49
CA ALA A 525 15.03 24.81 29.63
C ALA A 525 15.24 24.05 30.95
N SER A 526 15.20 22.71 30.92
CA SER A 526 15.47 21.89 32.11
C SER A 526 16.93 21.99 32.57
N ALA A 527 17.89 22.06 31.64
CA ALA A 527 19.31 22.20 31.96
C ALA A 527 19.61 23.57 32.57
N THR A 528 19.02 24.66 32.04
CA THR A 528 19.15 26.02 32.60
C THR A 528 18.59 26.10 34.03
N ASN A 529 17.44 25.48 34.29
CA ASN A 529 16.85 25.47 35.63
C ASN A 529 17.70 24.67 36.63
N ALA A 530 18.33 23.57 36.20
CA ALA A 530 19.21 22.77 37.04
C ALA A 530 20.53 23.52 37.36
N SER A 531 21.11 24.21 36.38
CA SER A 531 22.36 24.98 36.54
C SER A 531 22.17 26.26 37.36
N ALA A 532 20.97 26.85 37.41
CA ALA A 532 20.65 27.92 38.37
C ALA A 532 20.72 27.48 39.84
N SER A 533 20.69 26.18 40.11
CA SER A 533 20.80 25.59 41.46
C SER A 533 22.18 25.03 41.81
N ALA A 534 23.12 25.00 40.86
CA ALA A 534 24.47 24.45 41.03
C ALA A 534 25.53 25.49 40.63
N SER A 535 26.27 26.01 41.61
CA SER A 535 27.42 26.88 41.34
C SER A 535 28.57 26.09 40.72
N SER A 536 29.09 26.60 39.59
CA SER A 536 30.34 26.24 38.91
C SER A 536 30.44 24.85 38.27
N SER A 537 30.26 24.76 36.95
CA SER A 537 31.05 23.88 36.09
C SER A 537 31.49 24.62 34.83
N ALA A 538 32.69 24.30 34.33
CA ALA A 538 33.28 24.85 33.11
C ALA A 538 32.75 24.17 31.84
N ASP A 539 31.47 23.78 31.85
CA ASP A 539 30.83 23.15 30.69
C ASP A 539 30.35 24.22 29.70
N LEU A 540 30.32 23.87 28.42
CA LEU A 540 29.83 24.71 27.34
C LEU A 540 28.33 25.08 27.56
N ASP A 541 28.00 26.37 27.47
CA ASP A 541 26.61 26.87 27.58
C ASP A 541 25.78 26.49 26.34
N ILE A 542 25.09 25.35 26.40
CA ILE A 542 24.23 24.87 25.31
C ILE A 542 22.89 25.62 25.32
N ARG A 543 22.82 26.64 24.47
CA ARG A 543 21.61 27.44 24.28
C ARG A 543 20.70 26.91 23.18
N ALA A 544 19.40 27.21 23.28
CA ALA A 544 18.42 26.76 22.29
C ALA A 544 18.64 27.35 20.89
N ASP A 545 19.22 28.56 20.79
CA ASP A 545 19.55 29.23 19.52
C ASP A 545 20.81 28.68 18.84
N ALA A 546 21.57 27.81 19.51
CA ALA A 546 22.64 27.04 18.90
C ALA A 546 22.13 26.01 17.88
N PHE A 547 20.86 25.60 17.99
CA PHE A 547 20.26 24.57 17.15
C PHE A 547 19.39 25.17 16.03
N LYS A 548 19.68 24.79 14.79
CA LYS A 548 18.81 25.07 13.63
C LYS A 548 18.41 23.75 12.97
N LEU A 549 17.14 23.40 13.06
CA LEU A 549 16.60 22.13 12.55
C LEU A 549 15.71 22.40 11.34
N PHE A 550 15.96 21.72 10.22
CA PHE A 550 15.24 21.96 8.98
C PHE A 550 14.73 20.68 8.32
N ARG A 551 13.62 20.82 7.60
CA ARG A 551 13.20 19.85 6.61
C ARG A 551 13.88 20.15 5.27
N ALA A 552 14.89 19.37 4.92
CA ALA A 552 15.61 19.49 3.65
C ALA A 552 16.24 18.16 3.22
N ASP A 553 16.43 18.01 1.91
CA ASP A 553 17.11 16.83 1.34
C ASP A 553 18.62 17.01 1.42
N ALA A 554 19.26 16.35 2.37
CA ALA A 554 20.71 16.39 2.56
C ALA A 554 21.47 15.87 1.33
N ALA A 555 20.92 14.94 0.55
CA ALA A 555 21.57 14.38 -0.64
C ALA A 555 21.66 15.39 -1.79
N ARG A 556 20.94 16.52 -1.72
CA ARG A 556 20.83 17.51 -2.80
C ARG A 556 21.06 18.94 -2.29
N PRO A 557 22.30 19.32 -1.94
CA PRO A 557 22.61 20.69 -1.47
C PRO A 557 22.12 21.80 -2.41
N ALA A 558 22.14 21.55 -3.73
CA ALA A 558 21.68 22.51 -4.74
C ALA A 558 20.16 22.83 -4.69
N THR A 559 19.35 22.04 -3.98
CA THR A 559 17.89 22.26 -3.87
C THR A 559 17.48 22.92 -2.55
N TRP A 560 18.44 23.24 -1.68
CA TRP A 560 18.15 23.84 -0.38
C TRP A 560 17.52 25.23 -0.52
N PRO A 561 16.39 25.49 0.17
CA PRO A 561 15.85 26.85 0.28
C PRO A 561 16.85 27.78 0.95
N ALA A 562 16.78 29.09 0.64
CA ALA A 562 17.72 30.09 1.17
C ALA A 562 17.93 30.03 2.69
N PRO A 563 16.89 29.91 3.56
CA PRO A 563 17.11 29.81 5.00
C PRO A 563 17.95 28.60 5.45
N VAL A 564 17.84 27.49 4.73
CA VAL A 564 18.62 26.27 5.00
C VAL A 564 20.05 26.47 4.51
N ALA A 565 20.22 26.93 3.26
CA ALA A 565 21.52 27.18 2.67
C ALA A 565 22.35 28.20 3.47
N ASP A 566 21.72 29.27 3.94
CA ASP A 566 22.37 30.31 4.74
C ASP A 566 22.76 29.79 6.13
N ALA A 567 21.91 28.98 6.76
CA ALA A 567 22.22 28.37 8.04
C ALA A 567 23.40 27.37 7.94
N VAL A 568 23.45 26.57 6.89
CA VAL A 568 24.55 25.63 6.64
C VAL A 568 25.83 26.39 6.27
N ARG A 569 25.77 27.39 5.40
CA ARG A 569 26.95 28.20 5.02
C ARG A 569 27.55 28.95 6.21
N ALA A 570 26.72 29.36 7.17
CA ALA A 570 27.20 29.99 8.41
C ALA A 570 28.10 29.06 9.27
N LEU A 571 28.10 27.74 9.04
CA LEU A 571 29.04 26.82 9.70
C LEU A 571 30.48 26.97 9.20
N ALA A 572 30.69 27.59 8.03
CA ALA A 572 32.02 27.84 7.46
C ALA A 572 32.74 29.05 8.08
N ASP A 573 32.10 29.75 9.02
CA ASP A 573 32.69 30.89 9.73
C ASP A 573 34.01 30.48 10.42
N GLU A 574 35.04 31.32 10.27
CA GLU A 574 36.41 31.08 10.75
C GLU A 574 36.49 30.84 12.27
N ARG A 575 35.50 31.33 13.04
CA ARG A 575 35.42 31.06 14.48
C ARG A 575 35.25 29.56 14.80
N PHE A 576 34.64 28.80 13.90
CA PHE A 576 34.46 27.36 14.04
C PHE A 576 35.69 26.64 13.50
N THR A 577 36.65 26.33 14.37
CA THR A 577 37.89 25.63 14.02
C THR A 577 37.69 24.13 13.84
N ASP A 578 36.64 23.57 14.46
CA ASP A 578 36.26 22.17 14.32
C ASP A 578 34.88 22.06 13.68
N ARG A 579 34.86 21.59 12.44
CA ARG A 579 33.64 21.47 11.63
C ARG A 579 33.44 20.01 11.24
N TRP A 580 32.27 19.48 11.52
CA TRP A 580 31.95 18.08 11.26
C TRP A 580 30.61 17.92 10.56
N LEU A 581 30.60 17.12 9.50
CA LEU A 581 29.41 16.45 9.00
C LEU A 581 29.22 15.17 9.80
N VAL A 582 28.07 15.02 10.43
CA VAL A 582 27.67 13.84 11.18
C VAL A 582 26.53 13.14 10.44
N ALA A 583 26.65 11.84 10.20
CA ALA A 583 25.61 11.05 9.56
C ALA A 583 25.52 9.66 10.20
N LEU A 584 24.58 9.50 11.12
CA LEU A 584 24.39 8.25 11.86
C LEU A 584 23.26 7.45 11.20
N ASP A 585 23.59 6.32 10.58
CA ASP A 585 22.63 5.32 10.09
C ASP A 585 21.59 5.86 9.09
N CYS A 586 22.07 6.63 8.10
CA CYS A 586 21.20 7.27 7.12
C CYS A 586 21.76 7.36 5.69
N LEU A 587 23.08 7.32 5.50
CA LEU A 587 23.72 7.64 4.21
C LEU A 587 23.35 6.67 3.08
N TYR A 588 23.14 5.40 3.38
CA TYR A 588 22.72 4.39 2.40
C TYR A 588 21.31 4.63 1.82
N HIS A 589 20.54 5.60 2.34
CA HIS A 589 19.27 6.04 1.78
C HIS A 589 19.39 7.25 0.83
N PHE A 590 20.58 7.85 0.64
CA PHE A 590 20.73 9.13 -0.03
C PHE A 590 20.62 9.01 -1.55
N SER A 591 19.61 9.65 -2.15
CA SER A 591 19.31 9.55 -3.58
C SER A 591 19.53 10.87 -4.35
N PRO A 592 20.33 10.86 -5.45
CA PRO A 592 20.88 9.68 -6.13
C PRO A 592 22.18 9.13 -5.54
N SER A 593 22.87 9.90 -4.68
CA SER A 593 24.14 9.51 -4.06
C SER A 593 24.44 10.39 -2.84
N ARG A 594 25.32 9.94 -1.94
CA ARG A 594 25.94 10.74 -0.86
C ARG A 594 27.06 11.68 -1.34
N ARG A 595 27.57 11.51 -2.57
CA ARG A 595 28.64 12.35 -3.16
C ARG A 595 28.40 13.86 -3.05
N PRO A 596 27.21 14.41 -3.41
CA PRO A 596 27.03 15.86 -3.42
C PRO A 596 27.19 16.51 -2.05
N VAL A 597 26.71 15.85 -0.98
CA VAL A 597 26.80 16.39 0.38
C VAL A 597 28.21 16.28 0.93
N PHE A 598 28.93 15.18 0.64
CA PHE A 598 30.35 15.04 0.97
C PHE A 598 31.20 16.10 0.28
N ALA A 599 31.00 16.32 -1.02
CA ALA A 599 31.72 17.35 -1.77
C ALA A 599 31.42 18.76 -1.23
N TYR A 600 30.15 19.05 -0.90
CA TYR A 600 29.78 20.32 -0.29
C TYR A 600 30.44 20.51 1.09
N ALA A 601 30.40 19.49 1.95
CA ALA A 601 31.00 19.55 3.27
C ALA A 601 32.52 19.75 3.21
N ALA A 602 33.22 19.03 2.33
CA ALA A 602 34.67 19.20 2.15
C ALA A 602 35.03 20.58 1.57
N ARG A 603 34.37 20.98 0.47
CA ARG A 603 34.82 22.13 -0.35
C ARG A 603 34.28 23.47 0.15
N GLU A 604 33.04 23.51 0.62
CA GLU A 604 32.36 24.74 1.03
C GLU A 604 32.50 24.99 2.54
N LEU A 605 32.51 23.93 3.36
CA LEU A 605 32.59 24.06 4.81
C LEU A 605 33.98 23.77 5.38
N GLY A 606 34.82 23.02 4.65
CA GLY A 606 36.06 22.47 5.23
C GLY A 606 35.75 21.50 6.38
N ALA A 607 34.61 20.79 6.31
CA ALA A 607 34.13 19.92 7.38
C ALA A 607 34.63 18.48 7.20
N ARG A 608 35.08 17.89 8.32
CA ARG A 608 35.42 16.47 8.45
C ARG A 608 34.16 15.63 8.47
N VAL A 609 34.25 14.33 8.16
CA VAL A 609 33.12 13.40 8.23
C VAL A 609 33.27 12.50 9.44
N ALA A 610 32.17 12.35 10.17
CA ALA A 610 31.94 11.25 11.08
C ALA A 610 30.62 10.58 10.69
N ALA A 611 30.68 9.38 10.11
CA ALA A 611 29.50 8.65 9.70
C ALA A 611 29.46 7.21 10.21
N PHE A 612 28.25 6.68 10.38
CA PHE A 612 28.00 5.24 10.37
C PHE A 612 27.35 4.87 9.05
N ASP A 613 27.82 3.79 8.43
CA ASP A 613 27.31 3.35 7.13
C ASP A 613 27.39 1.82 6.96
N LEU A 614 26.71 1.34 5.92
CA LEU A 614 26.67 -0.07 5.54
C LEU A 614 27.47 -0.30 4.25
N LEU A 615 28.49 -1.15 4.33
CA LEU A 615 29.39 -1.48 3.23
C LEU A 615 29.14 -2.90 2.73
N LEU A 616 29.42 -3.15 1.46
CA LEU A 616 29.43 -4.47 0.87
C LEU A 616 30.74 -5.18 1.26
N SER A 617 30.65 -6.43 1.72
CA SER A 617 31.82 -7.26 1.98
C SER A 617 32.55 -7.62 0.68
N GLU A 618 33.88 -7.57 0.69
CA GLU A 618 34.70 -7.89 -0.49
C GLU A 618 34.53 -9.35 -0.93
N GLY A 619 34.38 -10.25 0.05
CA GLY A 619 34.15 -11.68 -0.16
C GLY A 619 32.74 -12.04 -0.64
N ALA A 620 31.82 -11.06 -0.77
CA ALA A 620 30.45 -11.32 -1.20
C ALA A 620 30.40 -11.87 -2.63
N SER A 621 29.75 -13.01 -2.81
CA SER A 621 29.55 -13.63 -4.13
C SER A 621 28.67 -12.76 -5.03
N TRP A 622 28.76 -12.96 -6.34
CA TRP A 622 27.93 -12.21 -7.30
C TRP A 622 26.41 -12.42 -7.06
N ARG A 623 26.02 -13.59 -6.53
CA ARG A 623 24.62 -13.90 -6.18
C ARG A 623 24.17 -13.08 -4.99
N GLU A 624 24.98 -13.01 -3.94
CA GLU A 624 24.69 -12.20 -2.75
C GLU A 624 24.66 -10.71 -3.08
N ARG A 625 25.55 -10.24 -3.97
CA ARG A 625 25.51 -8.87 -4.49
C ARG A 625 24.22 -8.58 -5.24
N LEU A 626 23.73 -9.53 -6.04
CA LEU A 626 22.45 -9.39 -6.75
C LEU A 626 21.26 -9.35 -5.77
N VAL A 627 21.26 -10.22 -4.76
CA VAL A 627 20.25 -10.24 -3.70
C VAL A 627 20.27 -8.92 -2.91
N LEU A 628 21.46 -8.44 -2.52
CA LEU A 628 21.61 -7.19 -1.79
C LEU A 628 21.12 -5.99 -2.60
N ARG A 629 21.32 -5.98 -3.93
CA ARG A 629 20.74 -4.95 -4.81
C ARG A 629 19.20 -5.00 -4.79
N ALA A 630 18.60 -6.18 -4.85
CA ALA A 630 17.15 -6.33 -4.77
C ALA A 630 16.60 -5.89 -3.40
N VAL A 631 17.29 -6.27 -2.32
CA VAL A 631 16.98 -5.85 -0.94
C VAL A 631 17.10 -4.33 -0.80
N GLY A 632 18.18 -3.73 -1.32
CA GLY A 632 18.36 -2.27 -1.31
C GLY A 632 17.21 -1.54 -1.99
N VAL A 633 16.78 -2.00 -3.18
CA VAL A 633 15.60 -1.42 -3.86
C VAL A 633 14.33 -1.59 -3.02
N PHE A 634 14.15 -2.74 -2.37
CA PHE A 634 13.03 -2.98 -1.46
C PHE A 634 13.04 -2.05 -0.24
N MET A 635 14.21 -1.75 0.32
CA MET A 635 14.42 -0.79 1.41
C MET A 635 14.35 0.69 0.98
N GLY A 636 14.16 0.95 -0.31
CA GLY A 636 14.15 2.31 -0.87
C GLY A 636 15.54 2.94 -1.02
N CYS A 637 16.60 2.14 -0.94
CA CYS A 637 17.96 2.59 -1.16
C CYS A 637 18.25 2.72 -2.68
N PRO A 638 19.10 3.68 -3.11
CA PRO A 638 19.56 3.77 -4.48
C PRO A 638 20.32 2.51 -4.93
N VAL A 639 20.22 2.20 -6.22
CA VAL A 639 20.96 1.08 -6.83
C VAL A 639 22.46 1.35 -6.71
N GLY A 640 23.21 0.41 -6.13
CA GLY A 640 24.66 0.52 -5.97
C GLY A 640 25.11 1.36 -4.78
N THR A 641 24.23 1.63 -3.80
CA THR A 641 24.61 2.37 -2.58
C THR A 641 25.63 1.64 -1.70
N PHE A 642 25.57 0.30 -1.66
CA PHE A 642 26.48 -0.53 -0.89
C PHE A 642 27.78 -0.70 -1.68
N LEU A 643 28.82 0.00 -1.23
CA LEU A 643 30.15 -0.02 -1.83
C LEU A 643 31.06 -0.94 -1.02
N VAL A 644 32.04 -1.55 -1.69
CA VAL A 644 33.21 -2.13 -1.00
C VAL A 644 34.08 -1.00 -0.43
N GLU A 645 34.96 -1.32 0.51
CA GLU A 645 35.72 -0.33 1.27
C GLU A 645 36.56 0.59 0.35
N ASP A 646 37.32 0.02 -0.58
CA ASP A 646 38.15 0.80 -1.52
C ASP A 646 37.32 1.77 -2.36
N ALA A 647 36.18 1.33 -2.88
CA ALA A 647 35.28 2.18 -3.66
C ALA A 647 34.63 3.29 -2.79
N TYR A 648 34.41 3.03 -1.50
CA TYR A 648 33.96 4.05 -0.55
C TYR A 648 35.06 5.08 -0.29
N ARG A 649 36.30 4.64 -0.08
CA ARG A 649 37.48 5.51 0.10
C ARG A 649 37.69 6.38 -1.13
N ASP A 650 37.71 5.80 -2.32
CA ASP A 650 37.85 6.55 -3.58
C ASP A 650 36.73 7.60 -3.73
N GLN A 651 35.50 7.26 -3.36
CA GLN A 651 34.38 8.22 -3.36
C GLN A 651 34.61 9.40 -2.42
N LEU A 652 35.18 9.20 -1.23
CA LEU A 652 35.52 10.30 -0.32
C LEU A 652 36.65 11.15 -0.88
N VAL A 653 37.69 10.52 -1.44
CA VAL A 653 38.81 11.23 -2.08
C VAL A 653 38.32 12.11 -3.23
N GLU A 654 37.47 11.58 -4.11
CA GLU A 654 36.82 12.35 -5.20
C GLU A 654 36.06 13.60 -4.68
N CYS A 655 35.50 13.51 -3.46
CA CYS A 655 34.76 14.61 -2.85
C CYS A 655 35.68 15.70 -2.26
N GLY A 656 36.96 15.41 -2.01
CA GLY A 656 37.95 16.34 -1.48
C GLY A 656 38.51 15.97 -0.09
N TYR A 657 38.34 14.72 0.33
CA TYR A 657 38.95 14.20 1.56
C TYR A 657 40.35 13.64 1.28
N ASP A 658 41.22 13.72 2.27
CA ASP A 658 42.58 13.16 2.21
C ASP A 658 42.53 11.62 2.33
N ARG A 659 43.28 10.91 1.48
CA ARG A 659 43.26 9.43 1.46
C ARG A 659 43.82 8.85 2.76
N ASP A 660 44.89 9.45 3.29
CA ASP A 660 45.56 9.02 4.51
C ASP A 660 44.77 9.44 5.77
N GLY A 661 43.94 10.47 5.64
CA GLY A 661 42.99 10.93 6.66
C GLY A 661 41.66 10.17 6.74
N ILE A 662 41.49 9.06 5.99
CA ILE A 662 40.27 8.23 6.03
C ILE A 662 40.48 6.99 6.91
N GLU A 663 39.66 6.86 7.95
CA GLU A 663 39.55 5.68 8.80
C GLU A 663 38.19 5.01 8.59
N ILE A 664 38.19 3.69 8.39
CA ILE A 664 36.97 2.88 8.30
C ILE A 664 37.13 1.74 9.30
N ARG A 665 36.37 1.80 10.39
CA ARG A 665 36.39 0.82 11.47
C ARG A 665 35.18 -0.09 11.37
N ASP A 666 35.44 -1.39 11.25
CA ASP A 666 34.39 -2.41 11.28
C ASP A 666 33.87 -2.61 12.70
N ILE A 667 32.55 -2.54 12.87
CA ILE A 667 31.86 -2.81 14.14
C ILE A 667 30.73 -3.83 13.97
N THR A 668 30.72 -4.58 12.86
CA THR A 668 29.64 -5.51 12.46
C THR A 668 29.27 -6.50 13.56
N GLU A 669 30.27 -7.04 14.25
CA GLU A 669 30.11 -8.04 15.31
C GLU A 669 29.14 -7.60 16.41
N HIS A 670 29.14 -6.30 16.74
CA HIS A 670 28.37 -5.74 17.84
C HIS A 670 27.09 -5.03 17.38
N VAL A 671 26.71 -5.11 16.11
CA VAL A 671 25.54 -4.41 15.54
C VAL A 671 24.41 -5.39 15.24
N PHE A 672 24.56 -6.24 14.21
CA PHE A 672 23.41 -7.01 13.69
C PHE A 672 22.91 -8.10 14.64
N SER A 673 23.83 -8.85 15.24
CA SER A 673 23.50 -9.95 16.17
C SER A 673 22.75 -9.44 17.40
N GLY A 674 23.22 -8.32 17.97
CA GLY A 674 22.59 -7.67 19.10
C GLY A 674 21.19 -7.15 18.78
N LEU A 675 21.02 -6.51 17.62
CA LEU A 675 19.73 -6.00 17.15
C LEU A 675 18.70 -7.12 16.95
N VAL A 676 19.10 -8.22 16.31
CA VAL A 676 18.23 -9.39 16.09
C VAL A 676 17.76 -9.96 17.44
N ARG A 677 18.70 -10.14 18.37
CA ARG A 677 18.39 -10.67 19.71
C ARG A 677 17.42 -9.78 20.47
N PHE A 678 17.56 -8.46 20.37
CA PHE A 678 16.61 -7.52 20.95
C PHE A 678 15.22 -7.63 20.31
N LEU A 679 15.13 -7.65 18.98
CA LEU A 679 13.85 -7.75 18.27
C LEU A 679 13.11 -9.05 18.65
N ASP A 680 13.83 -10.17 18.77
CA ASP A 680 13.27 -11.45 19.19
C ASP A 680 12.82 -11.45 20.66
N ALA A 681 13.56 -10.77 21.55
CA ALA A 681 13.16 -10.60 22.94
C ALA A 681 11.92 -9.70 23.07
N GLN A 682 11.90 -8.59 22.33
CA GLN A 682 10.82 -7.62 22.35
C GLN A 682 9.53 -8.19 21.74
N GLU A 683 9.60 -8.99 20.67
CA GLU A 683 8.44 -9.69 20.12
C GLU A 683 7.84 -10.67 21.14
N ARG A 684 8.67 -11.43 21.86
CA ARG A 684 8.19 -12.35 22.89
C ARG A 684 7.51 -11.61 24.03
N ALA A 685 8.15 -10.54 24.53
CA ALA A 685 7.60 -9.72 25.61
C ALA A 685 6.28 -9.05 25.22
N LEU A 686 6.17 -8.50 23.99
CA LEU A 686 4.93 -7.89 23.50
C LEU A 686 3.84 -8.93 23.20
N GLY A 687 4.23 -10.14 22.80
CA GLY A 687 3.32 -11.25 22.54
C GLY A 687 2.49 -11.65 23.75
N GLU A 688 3.02 -11.51 24.97
CA GLU A 688 2.29 -11.72 26.23
C GLU A 688 1.07 -10.78 26.36
N TYR A 689 1.11 -9.63 25.70
CA TYR A 689 0.04 -8.63 25.68
C TYR A 689 -0.81 -8.67 24.40
N GLY A 690 -0.61 -9.67 23.53
CA GLY A 690 -1.24 -9.75 22.21
C GLY A 690 -0.80 -8.64 21.25
N VAL A 691 0.37 -8.04 21.48
CA VAL A 691 0.94 -6.97 20.66
C VAL A 691 2.08 -7.55 19.80
N SER A 692 2.09 -7.24 18.50
CA SER A 692 3.17 -7.67 17.61
C SER A 692 4.02 -6.49 17.15
N LEU A 693 5.32 -6.75 16.93
CA LEU A 693 6.25 -5.82 16.30
C LEU A 693 5.95 -5.55 14.81
N GLY A 694 5.09 -6.35 14.18
CA GLY A 694 4.66 -6.15 12.79
C GLY A 694 5.83 -6.10 11.81
N GLY A 695 5.96 -4.99 11.08
CA GLY A 695 7.00 -4.80 10.05
C GLY A 695 8.44 -4.94 10.55
N PHE A 696 8.71 -4.70 11.84
CA PHE A 696 10.04 -4.88 12.41
C PHE A 696 10.49 -6.35 12.46
N LYS A 697 9.57 -7.32 12.36
CA LYS A 697 9.93 -8.75 12.19
C LYS A 697 10.67 -8.99 10.88
N LEU A 698 10.24 -8.32 9.80
CA LEU A 698 10.89 -8.45 8.50
C LEU A 698 12.29 -7.81 8.54
N ALA A 699 12.42 -6.67 9.23
CA ALA A 699 13.72 -6.05 9.50
C ALA A 699 14.62 -7.00 10.30
N GLY A 700 14.10 -7.64 11.35
CA GLY A 700 14.84 -8.64 12.14
C GLY A 700 15.38 -9.79 11.30
N ARG A 701 14.55 -10.38 10.42
CA ARG A 701 15.01 -11.44 9.48
C ARG A 701 16.07 -10.95 8.51
N LEU A 702 15.98 -9.69 8.06
CA LEU A 702 16.97 -9.09 7.19
C LEU A 702 18.32 -8.92 7.90
N PHE A 703 18.31 -8.38 9.11
CA PHE A 703 19.53 -8.21 9.91
C PHE A 703 20.13 -9.54 10.36
N ASP A 704 19.31 -10.57 10.61
CA ASP A 704 19.77 -11.95 10.85
C ASP A 704 20.47 -12.52 9.62
N TRP A 705 19.93 -12.27 8.42
CA TRP A 705 20.63 -12.63 7.18
C TRP A 705 21.97 -11.89 7.03
N PHE A 706 22.03 -10.59 7.32
CA PHE A 706 23.30 -9.84 7.32
C PHE A 706 24.31 -10.44 8.30
N ALA A 707 23.87 -10.74 9.53
CA ALA A 707 24.73 -11.33 10.56
C ALA A 707 25.29 -12.71 10.15
N ARG A 708 24.46 -13.57 9.55
CA ARG A 708 24.86 -14.93 9.15
C ARG A 708 25.69 -14.99 7.88
N SER A 709 25.37 -14.15 6.89
CA SER A 709 26.04 -14.18 5.59
C SER A 709 27.34 -13.37 5.57
N GLY A 710 27.48 -12.36 6.43
CA GLY A 710 28.61 -11.42 6.37
C GLY A 710 28.65 -10.60 5.08
N VAL A 711 27.54 -10.54 4.32
CA VAL A 711 27.45 -9.83 3.03
C VAL A 711 27.52 -8.30 3.21
N VAL A 712 27.06 -7.80 4.35
CA VAL A 712 27.09 -6.38 4.73
C VAL A 712 27.97 -6.21 5.96
N ARG A 713 28.78 -5.15 5.94
CA ARG A 713 29.59 -4.69 7.08
C ARG A 713 28.97 -3.40 7.62
N ALA A 714 28.84 -3.32 8.95
CA ALA A 714 28.47 -2.11 9.66
C ALA A 714 29.75 -1.39 10.09
N VAL A 715 29.97 -0.17 9.62
CA VAL A 715 31.26 0.53 9.84
C VAL A 715 31.07 1.94 10.35
N VAL A 716 32.06 2.40 11.11
CA VAL A 716 32.27 3.81 11.44
C VAL A 716 33.30 4.38 10.47
N VAL A 717 32.98 5.51 9.85
CA VAL A 717 33.81 6.20 8.85
C VAL A 717 34.20 7.57 9.38
N ILE A 718 35.50 7.83 9.48
CA ILE A 718 36.07 9.15 9.75
C ILE A 718 36.84 9.60 8.52
N ALA A 719 36.61 10.83 8.04
CA ALA A 719 37.37 11.39 6.93
C ALA A 719 37.78 12.84 7.22
N ARG A 720 39.05 13.16 6.97
CA ARG A 720 39.63 14.49 7.17
C ARG A 720 39.94 15.15 5.84
N THR A 721 39.80 16.47 5.77
CA THR A 721 40.16 17.26 4.58
C THR A 721 41.68 17.42 4.50
N VAL A 722 42.21 17.64 3.29
CA VAL A 722 43.63 17.97 3.09
C VAL A 722 43.94 19.31 3.76
N ASP A 723 44.96 19.35 4.63
CA ASP A 723 45.40 20.59 5.28
C ASP A 723 46.02 21.53 4.25
N LYS A 724 45.37 22.69 4.02
CA LYS A 724 45.88 23.73 3.11
C LYS A 724 47.17 24.41 3.60
N SER A 725 47.62 24.14 4.84
CA SER A 725 48.86 24.67 5.41
C SER A 725 50.10 23.82 5.11
N ALA A 726 49.95 22.67 4.46
CA ALA A 726 51.04 21.75 4.13
C ALA A 726 51.45 21.77 2.63
N SER A 727 50.93 22.72 1.85
CA SER A 727 51.26 22.93 0.43
C SER A 727 52.01 24.22 0.19
#